data_AF-A0A5N6Z3F3-F1
#
_entry.id   AF-A0A5N6Z3F3-F1
#
_cell.length_a   1.000
_cell.length_b   1.000
_cell.length_c   1.000
_cell.angle_alpha   90.00
_cell.angle_beta   90.00
_cell.angle_gamma   90.00
#
_symmetry.space_group_name_H-M   'P 1'
#
loop_
_entity.id
_entity.type
_entity.pdbx_description
1 polymer ?
#
loop_
_entity_poly.entity_id
_entity_poly.type
_entity_poly.pdbx_seq_one_letter_code
_entity_poly.pdbx_strand_id
1 'polypeptide(L)'
;MVSSTAVTAKVTSGSPYQLEKSQVSKASSALLRHIRSKQVEKEKSATKKTLIGDNDDSDDETPLNNEAIWLVLTTKKHVVDKNRLKPGKISVPHSLNDSPNLSVCLITADPQRPVKNIVADPSFPQHLTSRIDKSFESRRKLFSEHDVFLADDRIIMRLSSKRPIPIRIAEIEKVDGKKVKKDPKKKSKDDDSAFASPAVVAREIERALNSAPVQLAPATTASIRVGSSKFTAEQLAENVEAVVKGLTDKFITKGWRNIKALHIKGASTMAMPIWLASELWVEEGDVVEAAAEDEAKALEGAQNKKRKQPAEDEKLLEENKKSKKPKAADEDLDAAARKEKLQKLKAQALEDGNVAKTTEPATKAGKKKRKHSALRAVRSQLAPRAFNQPTASALARLLSTLAVLEQRDGKLQNSSLSAIAAAQKLGGTVTAFVAGNGVKGTSAVEAAKIKGLDKVVAVDSEAYEKGLPENYAPLLVENIKKGEYTHIIGGHSAFGKSLLPRVAALLDVQQVSDITGIESEDTFVRPIYAGNAILTVQSSDPIKVITVRGTAFQGVETEGGSAEVVEGVDPKAPAQTEWVSEELAKSERPDLATASRVVSGGRGLKSKEEFDRVIVPLADTLGAAIGASRAAVDSGFADNSLQVGQTGKNVAPQLYLCAGISGAIQHLAGMKDSKVIAAINKDPDAPIFQVADVGLVGDLFEKVPELTEKLKNQA
;
A
#
# COMPACT_ATOMS: atom_id res chain seq x y z
N MET A 1 -37.64 25.40 3.40
CA MET A 1 -37.10 26.14 2.25
C MET A 1 -35.94 27.01 2.72
N VAL A 2 -34.71 26.53 2.57
CA VAL A 2 -33.51 27.34 2.27
C VAL A 2 -32.64 26.41 1.43
N SER A 3 -32.62 26.65 0.13
CA SER A 3 -31.76 25.95 -0.82
C SER A 3 -30.33 26.48 -0.66
N SER A 4 -29.35 25.61 -0.49
CA SER A 4 -27.92 25.96 -0.59
C SER A 4 -27.25 25.14 -1.69
N THR A 5 -27.72 25.29 -2.92
CA THR A 5 -26.89 25.06 -4.11
C THR A 5 -26.05 26.33 -4.36
N ALA A 6 -24.82 26.32 -3.87
CA ALA A 6 -23.78 27.21 -4.35
C ALA A 6 -22.58 26.34 -4.76
N VAL A 7 -22.63 25.85 -6.00
CA VAL A 7 -21.46 25.36 -6.73
C VAL A 7 -20.58 26.59 -6.97
N THR A 8 -19.33 26.49 -6.54
CA THR A 8 -18.34 27.57 -6.46
C THR A 8 -18.31 28.44 -7.71
N ALA A 9 -18.68 29.72 -7.56
CA ALA A 9 -18.54 30.72 -8.60
C ALA A 9 -17.06 31.04 -8.86
N LYS A 10 -16.71 31.16 -10.15
CA LYS A 10 -15.39 31.53 -10.67
C LYS A 10 -14.96 32.87 -10.08
N VAL A 11 -13.93 32.88 -9.22
CA VAL A 11 -13.41 34.13 -8.63
C VAL A 11 -12.73 34.95 -9.73
N THR A 12 -13.34 36.08 -10.06
CA THR A 12 -12.78 37.11 -10.95
C THR A 12 -11.65 37.84 -10.23
N SER A 13 -10.43 37.68 -10.78
CA SER A 13 -9.20 38.43 -10.47
C SER A 13 -8.72 38.45 -9.00
N GLY A 14 -7.84 37.51 -8.69
CA GLY A 14 -7.05 37.43 -7.46
C GLY A 14 -6.62 35.97 -7.28
N SER A 15 -5.32 35.67 -7.08
CA SER A 15 -4.88 34.28 -6.94
C SER A 15 -5.61 33.63 -5.74
N PRO A 16 -6.44 32.58 -5.89
CA PRO A 16 -7.19 31.98 -4.78
C PRO A 16 -6.30 31.15 -3.83
N TYR A 17 -4.98 31.17 -4.07
CA TYR A 17 -4.00 30.34 -3.40
C TYR A 17 -3.01 31.19 -2.61
N GLN A 18 -3.41 31.65 -1.43
CA GLN A 18 -2.52 32.31 -0.49
C GLN A 18 -2.70 31.72 0.91
N LEU A 19 -1.61 31.74 1.68
CA LEU A 19 -1.60 31.30 3.05
C LEU A 19 -2.13 32.44 3.93
N GLU A 20 -3.23 32.21 4.64
CA GLU A 20 -3.79 33.18 5.58
C GLU A 20 -2.90 33.28 6.84
N LYS A 21 -2.20 34.41 7.01
CA LYS A 21 -1.33 34.65 8.17
C LYS A 21 -2.07 34.52 9.51
N SER A 22 -3.35 34.92 9.53
CA SER A 22 -4.23 34.80 10.69
C SER A 22 -4.51 33.34 11.07
N GLN A 23 -4.72 32.46 10.09
CA GLN A 23 -4.98 31.04 10.28
C GLN A 23 -3.73 30.29 10.74
N VAL A 24 -2.58 30.61 10.16
CA VAL A 24 -1.27 30.07 10.58
C VAL A 24 -1.00 30.42 12.04
N SER A 25 -1.18 31.69 12.43
CA SER A 25 -0.96 32.14 13.81
C SER A 25 -1.89 31.46 14.81
N LYS A 26 -3.18 31.28 14.47
CA LYS A 26 -4.15 30.55 15.29
C LYS A 26 -3.76 29.08 15.46
N ALA A 27 -3.39 28.40 14.37
CA ALA A 27 -2.98 27.00 14.40
C ALA A 27 -1.68 26.81 15.21
N SER A 28 -0.69 27.69 15.00
CA SER A 28 0.56 27.72 15.77
C SER A 28 0.32 27.95 17.26
N SER A 29 -0.57 28.88 17.61
CA SER A 29 -0.94 29.16 19.00
C SER A 29 -1.62 27.98 19.68
N ALA A 30 -2.58 27.35 18.99
CA ALA A 30 -3.30 26.18 19.51
C ALA A 30 -2.36 24.99 19.71
N LEU A 31 -1.46 24.74 18.75
CA LEU A 31 -0.47 23.67 18.83
C LEU A 31 0.50 23.87 19.99
N LEU A 32 1.07 25.07 20.15
CA LEU A 32 1.99 25.38 21.24
C LEU A 32 1.32 25.29 22.62
N ARG A 33 0.05 25.71 22.73
CA ARG A 33 -0.74 25.53 23.97
C ARG A 33 -0.92 24.06 24.32
N HIS A 34 -1.26 23.23 23.33
CA HIS A 34 -1.44 21.79 23.52
C HIS A 34 -0.15 21.08 23.94
N ILE A 35 0.96 21.41 23.29
CA ILE A 35 2.30 20.88 23.64
C ILE A 35 2.65 21.26 25.08
N ARG A 36 2.49 22.54 25.47
CA ARG A 36 2.75 23.00 26.84
C ARG A 36 1.84 22.33 27.86
N SER A 37 0.55 22.16 27.56
CA SER A 37 -0.39 21.46 28.45
C SER A 37 0.03 20.02 28.70
N LYS A 38 0.39 19.29 27.63
CA LYS A 38 0.89 17.91 27.74
C LYS A 38 2.21 17.83 28.49
N GLN A 39 3.11 18.80 28.33
CA GLN A 39 4.34 18.88 29.11
C GLN A 39 4.04 19.02 30.61
N VAL A 40 3.13 19.92 30.98
CA VAL A 40 2.72 20.11 32.39
C VAL A 40 2.06 18.84 32.95
N GLU A 41 1.24 18.13 32.19
CA GLU A 41 0.66 16.84 32.59
C GLU A 41 1.73 15.75 32.74
N LYS A 42 2.71 15.71 31.83
CA LYS A 42 3.84 14.78 31.89
C LYS A 42 4.73 15.07 33.10
N GLU A 43 4.99 16.33 33.41
CA GLU A 43 5.73 16.74 34.62
C GLU A 43 4.98 16.37 35.89
N LYS A 44 3.67 16.62 35.96
CA LYS A 44 2.82 16.26 37.11
C LYS A 44 2.69 14.75 37.32
N SER A 45 2.62 13.98 36.23
CA SER A 45 2.59 12.52 36.29
C SER A 45 3.96 11.92 36.63
N ALA A 46 5.05 12.52 36.15
CA ALA A 46 6.41 12.18 36.56
C ALA A 46 6.66 12.45 38.05
N THR A 47 6.19 13.59 38.59
CA THR A 47 6.28 13.88 40.04
C THR A 47 5.46 12.91 40.89
N LYS A 48 4.32 12.43 40.37
CA LYS A 48 3.53 11.37 41.02
C LYS A 48 4.21 10.00 40.95
N LYS A 49 4.85 9.67 39.82
CA LYS A 49 5.63 8.43 39.66
C LYS A 49 6.87 8.41 40.55
N THR A 50 7.54 9.53 40.79
CA THR A 50 8.66 9.59 41.76
C THR A 50 8.24 9.40 43.23
N LEU A 51 6.95 9.53 43.56
CA LEU A 51 6.41 9.30 44.91
C LEU A 51 5.96 7.84 45.16
N ILE A 52 5.83 7.04 44.12
CA ILE A 52 5.51 5.61 44.20
C ILE A 52 6.69 4.88 43.59
N GLY A 53 7.55 4.31 44.41
CA GLY A 53 8.84 3.74 44.00
C GLY A 53 8.70 2.53 43.09
N ASP A 54 8.49 2.77 41.79
CA ASP A 54 8.66 1.79 40.73
C ASP A 54 9.73 2.30 39.75
N ASN A 55 10.91 1.69 39.85
CA ASN A 55 11.98 1.75 38.85
C ASN A 55 11.54 0.90 37.65
N ASP A 56 11.03 1.56 36.62
CA ASP A 56 10.94 0.99 35.27
C ASP A 56 11.75 1.89 34.33
N ASP A 57 13.03 1.52 34.18
CA ASP A 57 14.00 2.17 33.30
C ASP A 57 13.56 2.01 31.84
N SER A 58 12.98 3.08 31.28
CA SER A 58 12.90 3.29 29.84
C SER A 58 13.76 4.50 29.48
N ASP A 59 14.97 4.21 29.01
CA ASP A 59 16.00 5.16 28.56
C ASP A 59 15.59 5.94 27.29
N ASP A 60 14.57 6.80 27.39
CA ASP A 60 14.26 7.83 26.39
C ASP A 60 14.24 9.23 27.04
N GLU A 61 15.30 9.55 27.78
CA GLU A 61 15.63 10.91 28.25
C GLU A 61 16.06 11.79 27.06
N THR A 62 15.12 12.13 26.18
CA THR A 62 15.26 13.34 25.35
C THR A 62 14.88 14.54 26.20
N PRO A 63 15.68 15.63 26.24
CA PRO A 63 15.41 16.76 27.13
C PRO A 63 13.99 17.30 26.88
N LEU A 64 13.16 17.31 27.92
CA LEU A 64 11.73 17.68 27.94
C LEU A 64 11.38 19.07 27.34
N ASN A 65 12.38 19.84 26.89
CA ASN A 65 12.26 21.26 26.56
C ASN A 65 12.46 21.62 25.08
N ASN A 66 12.49 20.67 24.12
CA ASN A 66 12.75 21.01 22.71
C ASN A 66 12.03 20.10 21.68
N GLU A 67 10.70 20.01 21.74
CA GLU A 67 9.92 19.22 20.78
C GLU A 67 9.93 19.90 19.40
N ALA A 68 10.33 19.17 18.36
CA ALA A 68 10.38 19.68 16.99
C ALA A 68 8.99 19.81 16.37
N ILE A 69 8.73 20.94 15.72
CA ILE A 69 7.48 21.22 15.02
C ILE A 69 7.71 21.08 13.50
N TRP A 70 6.80 20.35 12.86
CA TRP A 70 6.86 19.95 11.46
C TRP A 70 5.70 20.53 10.66
N LEU A 71 5.99 21.06 9.48
CA LEU A 71 5.02 21.35 8.43
C LEU A 71 4.88 20.12 7.53
N VAL A 72 3.65 19.62 7.39
CA VAL A 72 3.29 18.51 6.51
C VAL A 72 2.56 19.07 5.30
N LEU A 73 3.20 18.95 4.14
CA LEU A 73 2.67 19.32 2.85
C LEU A 73 2.14 18.07 2.15
N THR A 74 0.91 18.14 1.63
CA THR A 74 0.32 17.13 0.75
C THR A 74 0.05 17.75 -0.62
N THR A 75 0.48 17.06 -1.67
CA THR A 75 0.30 17.46 -3.08
C THR A 75 -0.70 16.56 -3.80
N LYS A 76 -1.32 17.07 -4.86
CA LYS A 76 -2.34 16.37 -5.66
C LYS A 76 -1.71 15.34 -6.61
N LYS A 77 -0.64 15.74 -7.31
CA LYS A 77 0.23 14.90 -8.15
C LYS A 77 1.64 14.87 -7.54
N HIS A 78 2.40 13.81 -7.80
CA HIS A 78 3.77 13.64 -7.29
C HIS A 78 4.64 14.88 -7.54
N VAL A 79 5.47 15.24 -6.56
CA VAL A 79 6.17 16.52 -6.54
C VAL A 79 7.13 16.70 -7.73
N VAL A 80 7.75 15.63 -8.26
CA VAL A 80 8.45 15.55 -9.56
C VAL A 80 8.66 14.07 -9.98
N ASP A 81 8.61 13.76 -11.27
CA ASP A 81 8.85 12.44 -11.88
C ASP A 81 10.35 12.11 -12.08
N LYS A 82 11.20 12.40 -11.09
CA LYS A 82 12.65 12.13 -11.15
C LYS A 82 13.08 11.24 -9.98
N ASN A 83 13.75 10.13 -10.30
CA ASN A 83 14.20 9.12 -9.32
C ASN A 83 15.13 9.63 -8.22
N ARG A 84 15.77 10.82 -8.36
CA ARG A 84 16.66 11.39 -7.34
C ARG A 84 16.58 12.92 -7.32
N LEU A 85 15.96 13.48 -6.28
CA LEU A 85 15.97 14.92 -5.99
C LEU A 85 17.18 15.27 -5.12
N LYS A 86 17.94 16.30 -5.50
CA LYS A 86 19.00 16.83 -4.65
C LYS A 86 18.37 17.46 -3.39
N PRO A 87 18.87 17.15 -2.18
CA PRO A 87 18.50 17.89 -0.99
C PRO A 87 18.68 19.39 -1.20
N GLY A 88 17.70 20.17 -0.76
CA GLY A 88 17.72 21.61 -0.82
C GLY A 88 17.64 22.24 0.56
N LYS A 89 17.68 23.57 0.60
CA LYS A 89 17.52 24.35 1.83
C LYS A 89 16.66 25.58 1.56
N ILE A 90 15.84 25.96 2.54
CA ILE A 90 15.02 27.18 2.51
C ILE A 90 15.46 28.08 3.64
N SER A 91 15.78 29.34 3.35
CA SER A 91 16.14 30.33 4.38
C SER A 91 14.93 30.61 5.26
N VAL A 92 15.10 30.52 6.57
CA VAL A 92 14.04 30.83 7.54
C VAL A 92 14.40 32.11 8.32
N PRO A 93 13.43 32.97 8.67
CA PRO A 93 13.66 34.16 9.49
C PRO A 93 14.19 33.85 10.90
N HIS A 94 13.66 32.81 11.54
CA HIS A 94 14.07 32.37 12.88
C HIS A 94 14.79 31.03 12.79
N SER A 95 16.01 30.97 13.33
CA SER A 95 16.91 29.83 13.13
C SER A 95 16.53 28.62 13.98
N LEU A 96 16.52 27.45 13.34
CA LEU A 96 16.17 26.18 14.00
C LEU A 96 17.29 25.65 14.90
N ASN A 97 18.48 26.26 14.84
CA ASN A 97 19.74 25.75 15.38
C ASN A 97 20.43 26.79 16.28
N ASP A 98 19.68 27.50 17.13
CA ASP A 98 20.19 28.61 17.95
C ASP A 98 20.90 28.22 19.26
N SER A 99 21.10 26.91 19.51
CA SER A 99 21.72 26.47 20.76
C SER A 99 23.25 26.66 20.74
N PRO A 100 23.85 27.30 21.77
CA PRO A 100 25.27 27.66 21.77
C PRO A 100 26.21 26.44 21.84
N ASN A 101 25.70 25.28 22.26
CA ASN A 101 26.43 24.02 22.44
C ASN A 101 26.29 23.05 21.24
N LEU A 102 25.71 23.48 20.11
CA LEU A 102 25.52 22.61 18.96
C LEU A 102 26.85 22.24 18.31
N SER A 103 27.09 20.94 18.15
CA SER A 103 28.20 20.39 17.40
C SER A 103 27.83 20.22 15.92
N VAL A 104 28.70 20.70 15.04
CA VAL A 104 28.50 20.75 13.59
C VAL A 104 29.56 19.87 12.91
N CYS A 105 29.13 18.83 12.19
CA CYS A 105 30.01 18.02 11.37
C CYS A 105 30.01 18.52 9.92
N LEU A 106 31.19 18.90 9.41
CA LEU A 106 31.37 19.33 8.03
C LEU A 106 31.95 18.20 7.16
N ILE A 107 31.18 17.75 6.18
CA ILE A 107 31.55 16.69 5.24
C ILE A 107 31.95 17.33 3.91
N THR A 108 33.24 17.24 3.57
CA THR A 108 33.85 17.86 2.40
C THR A 108 34.21 16.84 1.33
N ALA A 109 34.18 17.25 0.06
CA ALA A 109 34.70 16.44 -1.03
C ALA A 109 36.22 16.60 -1.14
N ASP A 110 36.94 15.52 -1.52
CA ASP A 110 38.40 15.57 -1.68
C ASP A 110 38.84 16.58 -2.77
N PRO A 111 39.95 17.33 -2.57
CA PRO A 111 40.88 17.27 -1.43
C PRO A 111 40.39 18.02 -0.18
N GLN A 112 40.58 17.42 1.01
CA GLN A 112 40.09 17.96 2.30
C GLN A 112 41.03 18.97 2.97
N ARG A 113 42.33 18.95 2.63
CA ARG A 113 43.36 19.82 3.24
C ARG A 113 43.06 21.31 3.05
N PRO A 114 42.64 21.80 1.86
CA PRO A 114 42.35 23.22 1.66
C PRO A 114 41.16 23.71 2.50
N VAL A 115 40.12 22.89 2.67
CA VAL A 115 38.97 23.25 3.50
C VAL A 115 39.34 23.29 5.00
N LYS A 116 40.24 22.40 5.44
CA LYS A 116 40.79 22.44 6.80
C LYS A 116 41.63 23.70 7.04
N ASN A 117 42.37 24.17 6.03
CA ASN A 117 43.14 25.41 6.09
C ASN A 117 42.23 26.64 6.17
N ILE A 118 41.14 26.68 5.38
CA ILE A 118 40.15 27.77 5.41
C ILE A 118 39.49 27.92 6.79
N VAL A 119 39.17 26.80 7.45
CA VAL A 119 38.56 26.81 8.80
C VAL A 119 39.60 27.07 9.91
N ALA A 120 40.89 26.89 9.62
CA ALA A 120 41.99 27.20 10.54
C ALA A 120 42.55 28.62 10.38
N ASP A 121 42.11 29.34 9.34
CA ASP A 121 42.54 30.70 9.05
C ASP A 121 42.06 31.68 10.14
N PRO A 122 42.91 32.61 10.62
CA PRO A 122 42.54 33.60 11.64
C PRO A 122 41.40 34.54 11.22
N SER A 123 41.10 34.64 9.92
CA SER A 123 39.96 35.42 9.39
C SER A 123 38.60 34.72 9.53
N PHE A 124 38.56 33.45 9.95
CA PHE A 124 37.31 32.71 10.16
C PHE A 124 36.72 32.99 11.56
N PRO A 125 35.39 33.17 11.70
CA PRO A 125 34.78 33.52 12.99
C PRO A 125 35.04 32.46 14.08
N GLN A 126 35.69 32.87 15.18
CA GLN A 126 36.06 31.98 16.29
C GLN A 126 34.87 31.22 16.92
N HIS A 127 33.69 31.84 16.91
CA HIS A 127 32.45 31.23 17.41
C HIS A 127 31.93 30.05 16.57
N LEU A 128 32.34 29.96 15.30
CA LEU A 128 32.02 28.83 14.41
C LEU A 128 33.13 27.77 14.46
N THR A 129 34.40 28.18 14.57
CA THR A 129 35.54 27.25 14.67
C THR A 129 35.42 26.31 15.86
N SER A 130 34.91 26.79 17.00
CA SER A 130 34.69 25.97 18.20
C SER A 130 33.55 24.95 18.07
N ARG A 131 32.64 25.15 17.11
CA ARG A 131 31.48 24.28 16.88
C ARG A 131 31.71 23.23 15.78
N ILE A 132 32.72 23.40 14.94
CA ILE A 132 32.97 22.56 13.76
C ILE A 132 34.03 21.50 14.08
N ASP A 133 33.64 20.22 14.05
CA ASP A 133 34.59 19.10 14.15
C ASP A 133 35.17 18.69 12.77
N LYS A 134 36.42 18.23 12.78
CA LYS A 134 37.31 18.02 11.62
C LYS A 134 37.70 16.55 11.40
N SER A 135 37.34 15.64 12.32
CA SER A 135 37.75 14.22 12.30
C SER A 135 36.66 13.30 11.75
N PHE A 136 37.07 12.29 10.96
CA PHE A 136 36.19 11.25 10.43
C PHE A 136 36.56 9.92 11.10
N GLU A 137 35.92 9.61 12.23
CA GLU A 137 35.90 8.25 12.77
C GLU A 137 34.63 7.50 12.36
N SER A 138 34.61 6.19 12.64
CA SER A 138 33.59 5.24 12.21
C SER A 138 32.15 5.80 12.19
N ARG A 139 31.42 5.55 11.09
CA ARG A 139 30.10 6.14 10.77
C ARG A 139 29.06 6.10 11.89
N ARG A 140 29.14 5.14 12.83
CA ARG A 140 28.20 5.01 13.96
C ARG A 140 28.48 6.00 15.11
N LYS A 141 29.74 6.34 15.40
CA LYS A 141 30.11 7.30 16.46
C LYS A 141 29.72 8.74 16.13
N LEU A 142 29.92 9.16 14.87
CA LEU A 142 29.56 10.50 14.40
C LEU A 142 28.07 10.84 14.59
N PHE A 143 27.19 9.82 14.58
CA PHE A 143 25.75 10.04 14.70
C PHE A 143 25.26 10.32 16.12
N SER A 144 26.02 9.94 17.14
CA SER A 144 25.72 10.22 18.55
C SER A 144 26.39 11.52 19.03
N GLU A 145 27.47 11.95 18.38
CA GLU A 145 28.30 13.09 18.82
C GLU A 145 27.88 14.42 18.19
N HIS A 146 27.25 14.40 17.01
CA HIS A 146 26.95 15.60 16.22
C HIS A 146 25.46 15.86 15.99
N ASP A 147 25.03 17.10 16.24
CA ASP A 147 23.64 17.54 16.09
C ASP A 147 23.30 17.94 14.64
N VAL A 148 24.22 18.61 13.95
CA VAL A 148 24.00 19.14 12.58
C VAL A 148 25.06 18.64 11.61
N PHE A 149 24.62 18.12 10.46
CA PHE A 149 25.50 17.66 9.38
C PHE A 149 25.43 18.61 8.19
N LEU A 150 26.56 19.17 7.82
CA LEU A 150 26.75 20.02 6.65
C LEU A 150 27.54 19.24 5.60
N ALA A 151 27.09 19.22 4.34
CA ALA A 151 27.79 18.50 3.29
C ALA A 151 27.98 19.35 2.04
N ASP A 152 29.13 19.19 1.38
CA ASP A 152 29.40 19.79 0.08
C ASP A 152 28.41 19.25 -0.99
N ASP A 153 27.80 20.16 -1.76
CA ASP A 153 26.85 19.87 -2.87
C ASP A 153 27.41 18.85 -3.88
N ARG A 154 28.74 18.73 -4.00
CA ARG A 154 29.40 17.75 -4.89
C ARG A 154 29.20 16.30 -4.45
N ILE A 155 29.07 16.04 -3.15
CA ILE A 155 29.01 14.68 -2.57
C ILE A 155 27.70 14.38 -1.85
N ILE A 156 26.82 15.37 -1.69
CA ILE A 156 25.57 15.22 -0.94
C ILE A 156 24.68 14.08 -1.45
N MET A 157 24.70 13.77 -2.76
CA MET A 157 23.93 12.66 -3.33
C MET A 157 24.50 11.26 -3.01
N ARG A 158 25.75 11.18 -2.53
CA ARG A 158 26.39 9.91 -2.13
C ARG A 158 26.15 9.59 -0.65
N LEU A 159 25.65 10.54 0.13
CA LEU A 159 25.39 10.41 1.56
C LEU A 159 23.92 10.00 1.75
N SER A 160 23.67 8.77 2.21
CA SER A 160 22.32 8.19 2.31
C SER A 160 21.74 8.11 3.73
N SER A 161 22.54 8.34 4.79
CA SER A 161 22.19 7.88 6.14
C SER A 161 21.70 8.95 7.14
N LYS A 162 22.02 10.24 6.97
CA LYS A 162 21.36 11.35 7.71
C LYS A 162 21.29 12.58 6.80
N ARG A 163 20.22 13.37 6.96
CA ARG A 163 19.76 14.45 6.06
C ARG A 163 20.71 15.67 6.10
N PRO A 164 21.76 15.75 5.25
CA PRO A 164 22.75 16.81 5.38
C PRO A 164 22.23 18.10 4.76
N ILE A 165 22.60 19.25 5.32
CA ILE A 165 22.31 20.55 4.70
C ILE A 165 23.37 20.84 3.64
N PRO A 166 22.98 21.14 2.37
CA PRO A 166 23.94 21.43 1.31
C PRO A 166 24.67 22.76 1.53
N ILE A 167 26.00 22.73 1.41
CA ILE A 167 26.89 23.89 1.42
C ILE A 167 27.70 23.94 0.13
N ARG A 168 27.94 25.16 -0.35
CA ARG A 168 28.80 25.43 -1.51
C ARG A 168 30.11 26.03 -1.03
N ILE A 169 31.16 25.22 -1.07
CA ILE A 169 32.51 25.58 -0.61
C ILE A 169 33.42 25.97 -1.80
N ALA A 170 33.03 25.62 -3.03
CA ALA A 170 33.75 25.98 -4.25
C ALA A 170 33.50 27.44 -4.67
N GLU A 171 34.50 28.05 -5.32
CA GLU A 171 34.43 29.42 -5.82
C GLU A 171 33.35 29.56 -6.92
N ILE A 172 32.55 30.63 -6.83
CA ILE A 172 31.67 31.05 -7.93
C ILE A 172 32.33 32.29 -8.53
N GLU A 173 33.07 32.14 -9.62
CA GLU A 173 33.49 33.29 -10.43
C GLU A 173 32.22 34.04 -10.87
N LYS A 174 32.07 35.26 -10.37
CA LYS A 174 31.11 36.23 -10.88
C LYS A 174 31.90 37.31 -11.59
N VAL A 175 31.88 37.27 -12.92
CA VAL A 175 32.18 38.44 -13.74
C VAL A 175 30.83 39.03 -14.14
N ASP A 176 30.57 40.28 -13.77
CA ASP A 176 29.35 41.05 -14.11
C ASP A 176 27.99 40.36 -13.86
N GLY A 177 27.81 39.78 -12.68
CA GLY A 177 26.47 39.43 -12.17
C GLY A 177 25.76 38.24 -12.82
N LYS A 178 26.32 37.59 -13.84
CA LYS A 178 25.80 36.32 -14.43
C LYS A 178 26.74 35.14 -14.19
N LYS A 179 26.15 33.95 -14.01
CA LYS A 179 26.86 32.68 -13.75
C LYS A 179 27.44 32.13 -15.05
N VAL A 180 28.74 31.88 -15.11
CA VAL A 180 29.39 31.13 -16.20
C VAL A 180 29.56 29.66 -15.78
N LYS A 181 29.30 28.70 -16.69
CA LYS A 181 29.63 27.28 -16.49
C LYS A 181 31.08 27.05 -16.95
N LYS A 182 31.92 26.45 -16.08
CA LYS A 182 33.29 26.07 -16.41
C LYS A 182 33.31 24.78 -17.25
N ASP A 183 34.09 24.75 -18.32
CA ASP A 183 34.30 23.56 -19.16
C ASP A 183 35.12 22.47 -18.44
N PRO A 184 34.77 21.17 -18.59
CA PRO A 184 35.34 20.09 -17.77
C PRO A 184 36.75 19.62 -18.18
N LYS A 185 37.44 20.28 -19.12
CA LYS A 185 38.66 19.74 -19.76
C LYS A 185 40.02 20.29 -19.29
N LYS A 186 40.09 21.13 -18.25
CA LYS A 186 41.37 21.49 -17.61
C LYS A 186 41.29 21.32 -16.09
N LYS A 187 41.97 20.31 -15.55
CA LYS A 187 42.32 20.22 -14.13
C LYS A 187 43.83 19.98 -14.02
N SER A 188 44.57 21.03 -13.66
CA SER A 188 45.88 20.97 -13.02
C SER A 188 45.75 20.28 -11.65
N LYS A 189 46.82 19.63 -11.20
CA LYS A 189 46.80 18.70 -10.04
C LYS A 189 46.99 19.38 -8.68
N ASP A 190 47.27 20.68 -8.64
CA ASP A 190 47.40 21.49 -7.41
C ASP A 190 46.80 22.88 -7.65
N ASP A 191 45.51 23.04 -7.41
CA ASP A 191 44.83 24.34 -7.48
C ASP A 191 44.05 24.58 -6.19
N ASP A 192 44.69 25.25 -5.22
CA ASP A 192 44.02 25.88 -4.07
C ASP A 192 43.04 26.99 -4.51
N SER A 193 43.04 27.36 -5.80
CA SER A 193 42.11 28.28 -6.47
C SER A 193 40.69 27.73 -6.66
N ALA A 194 40.39 26.51 -6.23
CA ALA A 194 39.06 25.91 -6.40
C ALA A 194 38.06 26.25 -5.26
N PHE A 195 38.50 26.90 -4.19
CA PHE A 195 37.74 27.11 -2.96
C PHE A 195 37.46 28.59 -2.70
N ALA A 196 36.28 28.91 -2.17
CA ALA A 196 35.89 30.28 -1.86
C ALA A 196 36.66 30.84 -0.65
N SER A 197 36.75 32.18 -0.54
CA SER A 197 37.43 32.85 0.57
C SER A 197 36.81 32.49 1.94
N PRO A 198 37.58 32.53 3.05
CA PRO A 198 37.10 32.14 4.39
C PRO A 198 35.82 32.86 4.82
N ALA A 199 35.69 34.15 4.52
CA ALA A 199 34.49 34.95 4.81
C ALA A 199 33.25 34.49 4.01
N VAL A 200 33.42 34.02 2.76
CA VAL A 200 32.30 33.53 1.94
C VAL A 200 31.82 32.18 2.43
N VAL A 201 32.75 31.30 2.84
CA VAL A 201 32.45 30.00 3.43
C VAL A 201 31.74 30.16 4.78
N ALA A 202 32.23 31.07 5.64
CA ALA A 202 31.57 31.39 6.92
C ALA A 202 30.13 31.87 6.71
N ARG A 203 29.90 32.81 5.79
CA ARG A 203 28.55 33.31 5.47
C ARG A 203 27.63 32.22 4.90
N GLU A 204 28.17 31.27 4.14
CA GLU A 204 27.37 30.16 3.60
C GLU A 204 27.04 29.11 4.68
N ILE A 205 27.93 28.92 5.66
CA ILE A 205 27.67 28.10 6.87
C ILE A 205 26.60 28.76 7.73
N GLU A 206 26.69 30.06 8.02
CA GLU A 206 25.66 30.81 8.76
C GLU A 206 24.30 30.74 8.05
N ARG A 207 24.29 30.92 6.72
CA ARG A 207 23.08 30.75 5.92
C ARG A 207 22.54 29.31 5.96
N ALA A 208 23.41 28.30 6.03
CA ALA A 208 22.99 26.91 6.15
C ALA A 208 22.39 26.61 7.53
N LEU A 209 22.95 27.17 8.60
CA LEU A 209 22.42 27.05 9.97
C LEU A 209 21.04 27.72 10.09
N ASN A 210 20.85 28.88 9.44
CA ASN A 210 19.59 29.63 9.38
C ASN A 210 18.64 29.13 8.28
N SER A 211 18.74 27.86 7.88
CA SER A 211 17.89 27.28 6.83
C SER A 211 17.24 25.97 7.25
N ALA A 212 15.99 25.78 6.83
CA ALA A 212 15.29 24.53 6.96
C ALA A 212 15.73 23.56 5.84
N PRO A 213 16.22 22.35 6.17
CA PRO A 213 16.55 21.34 5.17
C PRO A 213 15.28 20.81 4.50
N VAL A 214 15.29 20.79 3.16
CA VAL A 214 14.21 20.24 2.34
C VAL A 214 14.71 19.00 1.62
N GLN A 215 14.09 17.87 1.93
CA GLN A 215 14.33 16.62 1.23
C GLN A 215 12.99 16.07 0.78
N LEU A 216 12.85 15.99 -0.54
CA LEU A 216 11.65 15.47 -1.16
C LEU A 216 11.94 14.08 -1.71
N ALA A 217 11.10 13.12 -1.34
CA ALA A 217 11.00 11.83 -1.98
C ALA A 217 9.95 11.92 -3.11
N PRO A 218 9.95 10.99 -4.09
CA PRO A 218 8.86 10.84 -5.05
C PRO A 218 7.60 10.30 -4.34
N ALA A 219 7.00 11.14 -3.50
CA ALA A 219 5.81 10.87 -2.71
C ALA A 219 4.89 12.10 -2.80
N THR A 220 3.61 11.91 -2.48
CA THR A 220 2.62 12.99 -2.44
C THR A 220 2.69 13.81 -1.15
N THR A 221 3.38 13.31 -0.12
CA THR A 221 3.54 13.95 1.18
C THR A 221 4.99 14.26 1.52
N ALA A 222 5.23 15.42 2.11
CA ALA A 222 6.55 15.85 2.57
C ALA A 222 6.45 16.52 3.94
N SER A 223 7.40 16.23 4.83
CA SER A 223 7.49 16.81 6.18
C SER A 223 8.77 17.63 6.34
N ILE A 224 8.65 18.89 6.73
CA ILE A 224 9.78 19.82 6.89
C ILE A 224 9.73 20.43 8.28
N ARG A 225 10.87 20.48 8.97
CA ARG A 225 10.97 21.11 10.29
C ARG A 225 10.87 22.63 10.13
N VAL A 226 9.96 23.25 10.86
CA VAL A 226 9.68 24.70 10.79
C VAL A 226 9.92 25.44 12.10
N GLY A 227 10.03 24.71 13.22
CA GLY A 227 10.29 25.32 14.52
C GLY A 227 10.50 24.31 15.63
N SER A 228 10.46 24.83 16.85
CA SER A 228 10.52 24.07 18.10
C SER A 228 9.48 24.59 19.09
N SER A 229 9.16 23.81 20.13
CA SER A 229 8.28 24.20 21.23
C SER A 229 8.69 25.49 21.96
N LYS A 230 9.96 25.90 21.85
CA LYS A 230 10.50 27.15 22.41
C LYS A 230 10.05 28.43 21.68
N PHE A 231 9.58 28.30 20.43
CA PHE A 231 9.26 29.47 19.61
C PHE A 231 7.95 30.11 20.03
N THR A 232 7.81 31.41 19.77
CA THR A 232 6.51 32.08 19.85
C THR A 232 5.63 31.69 18.65
N ALA A 233 4.31 31.84 18.79
CA ALA A 233 3.39 31.54 17.68
C ALA A 233 3.66 32.41 16.44
N GLU A 234 4.13 33.64 16.66
CA GLU A 234 4.50 34.59 15.60
C GLU A 234 5.77 34.14 14.87
N GLN A 235 6.82 33.77 15.60
CA GLN A 235 8.06 33.24 15.02
C GLN A 235 7.80 31.95 14.21
N LEU A 236 6.94 31.07 14.73
CA LEU A 236 6.55 29.85 14.04
C LEU A 236 5.76 30.16 12.76
N ALA A 237 4.85 31.14 12.80
CA ALA A 237 4.07 31.55 11.64
C ALA A 237 4.94 32.15 10.53
N GLU A 238 5.90 33.02 10.88
CA GLU A 238 6.84 33.62 9.93
C GLU A 238 7.75 32.56 9.27
N ASN A 239 8.21 31.58 10.05
CA ASN A 239 8.96 30.45 9.51
C ASN A 239 8.13 29.58 8.58
N VAL A 240 6.87 29.29 8.94
CA VAL A 240 5.96 28.51 8.09
C VAL A 240 5.71 29.24 6.77
N GLU A 241 5.47 30.55 6.80
CA GLU A 241 5.27 31.37 5.59
C GLU A 241 6.50 31.35 4.67
N ALA A 242 7.69 31.55 5.24
CA ALA A 242 8.95 31.50 4.49
C ALA A 242 9.21 30.11 3.87
N VAL A 243 8.88 29.03 4.61
CA VAL A 243 9.02 27.66 4.11
C VAL A 243 8.01 27.35 3.02
N VAL A 244 6.74 27.72 3.18
CA VAL A 244 5.70 27.51 2.16
C VAL A 244 6.07 28.25 0.86
N LYS A 245 6.48 29.52 0.95
CA LYS A 245 6.95 30.31 -0.20
C LYS A 245 8.17 29.66 -0.87
N GLY A 246 9.14 29.22 -0.07
CA GLY A 246 10.33 28.54 -0.59
C GLY A 246 10.01 27.21 -1.29
N LEU A 247 8.98 26.48 -0.83
CA LEU A 247 8.53 25.22 -1.44
C LEU A 247 7.78 25.46 -2.74
N THR A 248 6.85 26.42 -2.77
CA THR A 248 6.06 26.75 -3.97
C THR A 248 6.94 27.27 -5.10
N ASP A 249 7.95 28.06 -4.78
CA ASP A 249 8.77 28.72 -5.81
C ASP A 249 9.86 27.80 -6.39
N LYS A 250 10.41 26.87 -5.58
CA LYS A 250 11.62 26.11 -5.96
C LYS A 250 11.42 24.61 -6.11
N PHE A 251 10.43 24.02 -5.43
CA PHE A 251 10.37 22.57 -5.26
C PHE A 251 9.07 21.93 -5.77
N ILE A 252 7.94 22.64 -5.73
CA ILE A 252 6.64 22.11 -6.16
C ILE A 252 6.37 22.48 -7.62
N THR A 253 6.21 21.49 -8.50
CA THR A 253 5.79 21.73 -9.89
C THR A 253 4.38 22.30 -9.92
N LYS A 254 4.16 23.35 -10.73
CA LYS A 254 2.89 24.11 -10.83
C LYS A 254 2.52 24.88 -9.55
N GLY A 255 3.46 25.04 -8.62
CA GLY A 255 3.32 25.85 -7.41
C GLY A 255 2.08 25.49 -6.60
N TRP A 256 1.30 26.50 -6.22
CA TRP A 256 0.11 26.36 -5.39
C TRP A 256 -0.99 25.45 -5.96
N ARG A 257 -1.13 25.34 -7.29
CA ARG A 257 -2.18 24.51 -7.92
C ARG A 257 -2.03 23.02 -7.59
N ASN A 258 -0.81 22.57 -7.31
CA ASN A 258 -0.52 21.18 -6.96
C ASN A 258 -0.60 20.92 -5.44
N ILE A 259 -0.83 21.92 -4.60
CA ILE A 259 -1.00 21.73 -3.15
C ILE A 259 -2.42 21.25 -2.88
N LYS A 260 -2.55 20.15 -2.13
CA LYS A 260 -3.84 19.64 -1.62
C LYS A 260 -4.10 20.11 -0.20
N ALA A 261 -3.09 20.02 0.67
CA ALA A 261 -3.24 20.38 2.08
C ALA A 261 -1.91 20.78 2.74
N LEU A 262 -1.98 21.70 3.70
CA LEU A 262 -0.88 22.11 4.58
C LEU A 262 -1.30 21.92 6.03
N HIS A 263 -0.51 21.18 6.81
CA HIS A 263 -0.75 20.95 8.24
C HIS A 263 0.50 21.23 9.08
N ILE A 264 0.33 21.65 10.34
CA ILE A 264 1.42 21.69 11.33
C ILE A 264 1.20 20.59 12.36
N LYS A 265 2.26 19.87 12.74
CA LYS A 265 2.24 18.88 13.82
C LYS A 265 3.51 18.92 14.68
N GLY A 266 3.37 18.58 15.95
CA GLY A 266 4.46 18.14 16.83
C GLY A 266 4.76 16.65 16.63
N ALA A 267 5.66 16.09 17.44
CA ALA A 267 5.97 14.66 17.42
C ALA A 267 4.83 13.83 18.02
N SER A 268 4.15 14.38 19.03
CA SER A 268 3.11 13.70 19.82
C SER A 268 1.69 14.29 19.68
N THR A 269 1.49 15.18 18.69
CA THR A 269 0.24 15.91 18.50
C THR A 269 -0.47 15.54 17.20
N MET A 270 -1.79 15.74 17.18
CA MET A 270 -2.57 15.68 15.95
C MET A 270 -2.12 16.77 14.96
N ALA A 271 -2.30 16.51 13.66
CA ALA A 271 -1.95 17.45 12.61
C ALA A 271 -3.03 18.54 12.49
N MET A 272 -2.65 19.79 12.71
CA MET A 272 -3.54 20.94 12.64
C MET A 272 -3.59 21.48 11.21
N PRO A 273 -4.76 21.56 10.55
CA PRO A 273 -4.87 22.07 9.20
C PRO A 273 -4.68 23.59 9.18
N ILE A 274 -3.77 24.06 8.33
CA ILE A 274 -3.58 25.48 8.04
C ILE A 274 -4.27 25.87 6.74
N TRP A 275 -4.27 24.95 5.76
CA TRP A 275 -4.82 25.23 4.44
C TRP A 275 -5.26 23.92 3.77
N LEU A 276 -6.40 23.96 3.09
CA LEU A 276 -6.95 22.84 2.33
C LEU A 276 -7.45 23.37 0.98
N ALA A 277 -7.12 22.68 -0.10
CA ALA A 277 -7.66 23.00 -1.41
C ALA A 277 -9.14 22.60 -1.48
N SER A 278 -10.00 23.51 -1.95
CA SER A 278 -11.39 23.20 -2.32
C SER A 278 -11.46 22.34 -3.58
N GLU A 279 -10.53 22.56 -4.52
CA GLU A 279 -10.45 21.84 -5.79
C GLU A 279 -9.46 20.68 -5.69
N LEU A 280 -9.78 19.51 -6.23
CA LEU A 280 -8.90 18.32 -6.21
C LEU A 280 -8.17 18.08 -7.53
N TRP A 281 -8.54 18.74 -8.62
CA TRP A 281 -7.87 18.66 -9.92
C TRP A 281 -6.67 19.59 -10.00
N VAL A 282 -5.72 19.26 -10.89
CA VAL A 282 -4.50 20.06 -11.14
C VAL A 282 -4.59 20.83 -12.46
N GLU A 283 -5.31 20.28 -13.44
CA GLU A 283 -5.59 20.89 -14.74
C GLU A 283 -7.09 21.05 -14.92
N GLU A 284 -7.52 22.12 -15.60
CA GLU A 284 -8.94 22.40 -15.85
C GLU A 284 -9.57 21.38 -16.81
N GLY A 285 -8.77 20.65 -17.61
CA GLY A 285 -9.24 19.54 -18.45
C GLY A 285 -9.53 18.23 -17.71
N ASP A 286 -9.19 18.13 -16.41
CA ASP A 286 -9.57 16.99 -15.55
C ASP A 286 -11.00 17.18 -14.98
N VAL A 287 -11.67 18.30 -15.29
CA VAL A 287 -13.04 18.61 -14.87
C VAL A 287 -13.98 18.39 -16.05
N VAL A 288 -14.86 17.40 -15.93
CA VAL A 288 -15.97 17.24 -16.89
C VAL A 288 -16.98 18.34 -16.57
N GLU A 289 -17.22 19.26 -17.51
CA GLU A 289 -18.32 20.21 -17.38
C GLU A 289 -19.63 19.41 -17.30
N ALA A 290 -20.37 19.57 -16.20
CA ALA A 290 -21.73 19.06 -16.14
C ALA A 290 -22.52 19.75 -17.25
N ALA A 291 -23.13 18.96 -18.13
CA ALA A 291 -24.00 19.43 -19.20
C ALA A 291 -25.17 20.24 -18.59
N ALA A 292 -24.98 21.55 -18.47
CA ALA A 292 -26.01 22.48 -18.08
C ALA A 292 -26.88 22.83 -19.28
N GLU A 293 -27.50 21.83 -19.93
CA GLU A 293 -28.52 22.06 -20.97
C GLU A 293 -29.72 21.08 -20.95
N ASP A 294 -29.87 20.20 -19.96
CA ASP A 294 -31.01 19.25 -19.94
C ASP A 294 -32.09 19.50 -18.87
N GLU A 295 -32.02 20.58 -18.07
CA GLU A 295 -33.10 20.93 -17.12
C GLU A 295 -34.16 21.91 -17.67
N ALA A 296 -34.03 22.40 -18.90
CA ALA A 296 -34.96 23.40 -19.47
C ALA A 296 -35.99 22.86 -20.48
N LYS A 297 -36.01 21.55 -20.79
CA LYS A 297 -36.95 20.98 -21.78
C LYS A 297 -37.88 19.87 -21.27
N ALA A 298 -37.95 19.64 -19.96
CA ALA A 298 -38.83 18.62 -19.37
C ALA A 298 -40.20 19.16 -18.88
N LEU A 299 -40.62 20.34 -19.34
CA LEU A 299 -41.93 20.94 -19.03
C LEU A 299 -42.62 21.51 -20.28
N GLU A 300 -42.49 20.87 -21.44
CA GLU A 300 -43.44 21.08 -22.55
C GLU A 300 -43.32 19.93 -23.55
N GLY A 301 -44.39 19.13 -23.71
CA GLY A 301 -44.44 18.14 -24.79
C GLY A 301 -44.97 16.75 -24.44
N ALA A 302 -45.94 16.62 -23.54
CA ALA A 302 -46.86 15.49 -23.65
C ALA A 302 -47.80 15.76 -24.84
N GLN A 303 -47.61 15.06 -25.97
CA GLN A 303 -48.69 14.51 -26.82
C GLN A 303 -48.17 13.85 -28.11
N ASN A 304 -48.57 12.59 -28.32
CA ASN A 304 -48.91 11.97 -29.61
C ASN A 304 -47.83 11.83 -30.72
N LYS A 305 -47.35 10.60 -30.98
CA LYS A 305 -47.83 9.67 -32.04
C LYS A 305 -46.78 8.63 -32.47
N LYS A 306 -47.23 7.37 -32.44
CA LYS A 306 -46.99 6.23 -33.35
C LYS A 306 -45.66 6.09 -34.14
N ARG A 307 -44.99 4.99 -33.81
CA ARG A 307 -44.19 4.06 -34.67
C ARG A 307 -44.46 4.15 -36.19
N LYS A 308 -43.36 4.27 -36.95
CA LYS A 308 -43.11 3.59 -38.24
C LYS A 308 -41.59 3.50 -38.49
N GLN A 309 -41.06 2.29 -38.67
CA GLN A 309 -39.80 1.98 -39.38
C GLN A 309 -40.12 1.86 -40.91
N PRO A 310 -39.19 1.53 -41.85
CA PRO A 310 -37.73 1.28 -41.81
C PRO A 310 -36.90 1.89 -43.00
N ALA A 311 -35.59 1.56 -43.01
CA ALA A 311 -34.73 1.21 -44.16
C ALA A 311 -33.92 2.26 -44.97
N GLU A 312 -32.60 1.96 -45.03
CA GLU A 312 -31.64 1.98 -46.16
C GLU A 312 -31.48 3.22 -47.06
N ASP A 313 -30.26 3.77 -47.14
CA ASP A 313 -29.42 3.66 -48.37
C ASP A 313 -28.06 4.38 -48.26
N GLU A 314 -27.05 3.73 -48.84
CA GLU A 314 -25.71 4.27 -49.17
C GLU A 314 -25.78 5.31 -50.30
N LYS A 315 -24.90 6.35 -50.26
CA LYS A 315 -23.83 6.59 -51.28
C LYS A 315 -23.26 8.03 -51.26
N LEU A 316 -21.91 8.09 -51.24
CA LEU A 316 -20.98 8.88 -52.09
C LEU A 316 -21.05 10.42 -52.01
N LEU A 317 -19.99 11.25 -52.12
CA LEU A 317 -18.54 11.17 -52.37
C LEU A 317 -17.99 12.60 -52.12
N GLU A 318 -16.70 12.71 -51.73
CA GLU A 318 -15.71 13.75 -52.13
C GLU A 318 -15.99 15.26 -51.88
N GLU A 319 -15.06 16.18 -51.67
CA GLU A 319 -13.61 16.32 -51.56
C GLU A 319 -13.42 17.70 -50.87
N ASN A 320 -12.41 17.95 -50.02
CA ASN A 320 -11.20 18.61 -50.51
C ASN A 320 -10.05 18.55 -49.49
N LYS A 321 -8.93 18.00 -49.95
CA LYS A 321 -7.60 18.05 -49.34
C LYS A 321 -7.04 19.48 -49.36
N LYS A 322 -6.23 19.82 -48.35
CA LYS A 322 -4.93 20.44 -48.61
C LYS A 322 -3.86 19.85 -47.69
N SER A 323 -2.80 19.40 -48.35
CA SER A 323 -1.70 18.53 -47.94
C SER A 323 -0.45 19.28 -47.45
N LYS A 324 0.32 18.67 -46.54
CA LYS A 324 1.81 18.47 -46.53
C LYS A 324 2.29 18.11 -45.11
N LYS A 325 3.26 17.24 -44.83
CA LYS A 325 3.91 16.03 -45.37
C LYS A 325 4.76 15.50 -44.17
N PRO A 326 4.94 14.19 -43.94
CA PRO A 326 5.53 13.65 -42.71
C PRO A 326 7.06 13.59 -42.77
N LYS A 327 7.72 13.78 -41.62
CA LYS A 327 9.12 13.41 -41.39
C LYS A 327 9.15 12.18 -40.49
N ALA A 328 9.39 11.02 -41.10
CA ALA A 328 9.77 9.77 -40.44
C ALA A 328 10.90 9.18 -41.27
N ALA A 329 12.12 9.24 -40.74
CA ALA A 329 13.33 8.52 -41.15
C ALA A 329 14.51 9.15 -40.39
N ASP A 330 14.68 8.79 -39.11
CA ASP A 330 15.97 8.95 -38.40
C ASP A 330 16.02 8.21 -37.05
N GLU A 331 14.92 7.63 -36.55
CA GLU A 331 14.91 6.96 -35.24
C GLU A 331 15.23 5.44 -35.27
N ASP A 332 15.23 4.78 -36.44
CA ASP A 332 15.47 3.33 -36.53
C ASP A 332 16.96 2.93 -36.64
N LEU A 333 17.86 3.89 -36.90
CA LEU A 333 19.30 3.60 -37.05
C LEU A 333 20.06 3.56 -35.72
N ASP A 334 19.53 4.20 -34.67
CA ASP A 334 20.21 4.30 -33.35
C ASP A 334 19.95 3.08 -32.45
N ALA A 335 18.83 2.38 -32.67
CA ALA A 335 18.49 1.16 -31.93
C ALA A 335 19.35 -0.04 -32.36
N ALA A 336 19.67 -0.15 -33.65
CA ALA A 336 20.52 -1.21 -34.20
C ALA A 336 21.98 -1.06 -33.72
N ALA A 337 22.53 0.17 -33.74
CA ALA A 337 23.88 0.47 -33.27
C ALA A 337 24.07 0.21 -31.76
N ARG A 338 23.04 0.50 -30.94
CA ARG A 338 23.03 0.16 -29.50
C ARG A 338 23.02 -1.34 -29.24
N LYS A 339 22.31 -2.12 -30.05
CA LYS A 339 22.19 -3.58 -29.90
C LYS A 339 23.52 -4.28 -30.23
N GLU A 340 24.22 -3.81 -31.25
CA GLU A 340 25.54 -4.34 -31.63
C GLU A 340 26.62 -3.98 -30.59
N LYS A 341 26.58 -2.77 -30.04
CA LYS A 341 27.49 -2.32 -28.97
C LYS A 341 27.30 -3.11 -27.67
N LEU A 342 26.05 -3.48 -27.33
CA LEU A 342 25.73 -4.30 -26.17
C LEU A 342 26.18 -5.76 -26.33
N GLN A 343 26.17 -6.28 -27.56
CA GLN A 343 26.67 -7.62 -27.87
C GLN A 343 28.21 -7.68 -27.83
N LYS A 344 28.90 -6.66 -28.33
CA LYS A 344 30.37 -6.53 -28.21
C LYS A 344 30.83 -6.41 -26.75
N LEU A 345 30.10 -5.66 -25.92
CA LEU A 345 30.36 -5.55 -24.47
C LEU A 345 30.11 -6.87 -23.72
N LYS A 346 29.12 -7.67 -24.14
CA LYS A 346 28.88 -9.01 -23.60
C LYS A 346 29.92 -10.04 -24.04
N ALA A 347 30.46 -9.92 -25.25
CA ALA A 347 31.53 -10.77 -25.74
C ALA A 347 32.86 -10.47 -25.02
N GLN A 348 33.19 -9.18 -24.82
CA GLN A 348 34.36 -8.77 -24.02
C GLN A 348 34.27 -9.22 -22.55
N ALA A 349 33.07 -9.13 -21.94
CA ALA A 349 32.87 -9.63 -20.58
C ALA A 349 32.94 -11.17 -20.46
N LEU A 350 32.81 -11.90 -21.57
CA LEU A 350 32.99 -13.35 -21.62
C LEU A 350 34.47 -13.74 -21.80
N GLU A 351 35.25 -12.93 -22.52
CA GLU A 351 36.70 -13.14 -22.69
C GLU A 351 37.50 -12.78 -21.42
N ASP A 352 37.13 -11.70 -20.72
CA ASP A 352 37.77 -11.28 -19.46
C ASP A 352 37.44 -12.22 -18.27
N GLY A 353 36.43 -13.09 -18.42
CA GLY A 353 36.06 -14.09 -17.42
C GLY A 353 36.82 -15.42 -17.51
N ASN A 354 37.65 -15.62 -18.54
CA ASN A 354 38.26 -16.92 -18.84
C ASN A 354 39.78 -16.99 -18.56
N VAL A 355 40.35 -16.01 -17.87
CA VAL A 355 41.75 -16.00 -17.41
C VAL A 355 41.82 -16.03 -15.89
N ALA A 356 41.25 -17.07 -15.27
CA ALA A 356 41.57 -17.45 -13.89
C ALA A 356 41.04 -18.86 -13.58
N LYS A 357 41.68 -19.91 -14.11
CA LYS A 357 41.63 -21.27 -13.54
C LYS A 357 42.64 -22.20 -14.24
N THR A 358 43.86 -22.23 -13.73
CA THR A 358 44.78 -23.37 -13.86
C THR A 358 45.49 -23.54 -12.53
N THR A 359 45.15 -24.60 -11.79
CA THR A 359 46.06 -25.42 -10.97
C THR A 359 45.26 -26.56 -10.32
N GLU A 360 45.82 -27.75 -10.46
CA GLU A 360 45.26 -29.08 -10.16
C GLU A 360 45.66 -29.55 -8.73
N PRO A 361 45.34 -30.79 -8.28
CA PRO A 361 44.64 -31.01 -7.01
C PRO A 361 45.53 -31.51 -5.86
N ALA A 362 45.07 -31.35 -4.62
CA ALA A 362 45.63 -32.03 -3.45
C ALA A 362 44.53 -32.75 -2.66
N THR A 363 44.76 -34.05 -2.52
CA THR A 363 44.02 -35.03 -1.74
C THR A 363 44.01 -34.70 -0.24
N LYS A 364 42.88 -34.92 0.44
CA LYS A 364 42.84 -35.47 1.81
C LYS A 364 41.42 -35.89 2.18
N ALA A 365 41.24 -37.21 2.26
CA ALA A 365 40.13 -37.86 2.91
C ALA A 365 40.14 -37.55 4.42
N GLY A 366 38.96 -37.28 5.00
CA GLY A 366 38.81 -37.03 6.43
C GLY A 366 37.34 -36.96 6.84
N LYS A 367 36.78 -38.14 7.14
CA LYS A 367 35.47 -38.38 7.76
C LYS A 367 35.02 -37.25 8.72
N LYS A 368 33.84 -36.65 8.49
CA LYS A 368 32.96 -36.21 9.58
C LYS A 368 31.49 -36.44 9.26
N LYS A 369 30.88 -37.13 10.22
CA LYS A 369 29.59 -37.83 10.24
C LYS A 369 28.36 -36.96 9.96
N ARG A 370 27.42 -37.58 9.24
CA ARG A 370 25.96 -37.36 9.26
C ARG A 370 25.47 -37.12 10.70
N LYS A 371 24.91 -35.94 10.96
CA LYS A 371 23.92 -35.69 12.02
C LYS A 371 23.05 -34.52 11.59
N HIS A 372 21.92 -34.81 10.93
CA HIS A 372 20.68 -34.03 11.01
C HIS A 372 19.57 -34.85 10.32
N SER A 373 19.23 -35.99 10.95
CA SER A 373 18.02 -36.77 10.65
C SER A 373 17.18 -37.02 11.91
N ALA A 374 17.32 -36.16 12.93
CA ALA A 374 16.72 -36.36 14.26
C ALA A 374 15.83 -35.19 14.71
N LEU A 375 15.32 -34.37 13.78
CA LEU A 375 14.33 -33.31 14.08
C LEU A 375 12.98 -33.50 13.39
N ARG A 376 12.75 -34.62 12.69
CA ARG A 376 11.44 -34.94 12.06
C ARG A 376 10.85 -36.30 12.47
N ALA A 377 11.51 -37.03 13.38
CA ALA A 377 10.98 -38.25 13.99
C ALA A 377 9.99 -38.00 15.14
N VAL A 378 9.74 -36.73 15.50
CA VAL A 378 8.73 -36.35 16.50
C VAL A 378 7.38 -35.96 15.85
N ARG A 379 7.26 -36.05 14.52
CA ARG A 379 6.04 -35.65 13.80
C ARG A 379 5.08 -36.80 13.46
N SER A 380 5.38 -38.04 13.89
CA SER A 380 4.55 -39.23 13.59
C SER A 380 4.18 -40.07 14.83
N GLN A 381 4.26 -39.51 16.04
CA GLN A 381 3.79 -40.17 17.28
C GLN A 381 2.99 -39.23 18.19
N LEU A 382 2.18 -38.36 17.59
CA LEU A 382 1.04 -37.75 18.27
C LEU A 382 -0.22 -38.29 17.61
N ALA A 383 -0.66 -39.44 18.09
CA ALA A 383 -2.08 -39.80 18.04
C ALA A 383 -2.88 -38.62 18.63
N PRO A 384 -4.10 -38.35 18.14
CA PRO A 384 -4.85 -37.20 18.62
C PRO A 384 -5.08 -37.39 20.11
N ARG A 385 -4.47 -36.56 20.95
CA ARG A 385 -5.02 -36.33 22.27
C ARG A 385 -6.43 -35.84 21.99
N ALA A 386 -7.42 -36.59 22.45
CA ALA A 386 -8.81 -36.17 22.51
C ALA A 386 -8.81 -34.77 23.12
N PHE A 387 -8.90 -33.75 22.26
CA PHE A 387 -9.15 -32.40 22.71
C PHE A 387 -10.49 -32.47 23.41
N ASN A 388 -10.51 -32.02 24.67
CA ASN A 388 -11.72 -31.80 25.44
C ASN A 388 -12.79 -31.27 24.47
N GLN A 389 -13.89 -32.01 24.37
CA GLN A 389 -15.11 -31.46 23.81
C GLN A 389 -15.32 -30.11 24.49
N PRO A 390 -15.55 -29.01 23.77
CA PRO A 390 -15.93 -27.77 24.42
C PRO A 390 -17.18 -28.09 25.21
N THR A 391 -17.09 -27.95 26.53
CA THR A 391 -18.27 -27.96 27.39
C THR A 391 -19.19 -26.91 26.80
N ALA A 392 -20.31 -27.35 26.20
CA ALA A 392 -21.28 -26.45 25.62
C ALA A 392 -21.61 -25.38 26.67
N SER A 393 -21.18 -24.13 26.39
CA SER A 393 -21.45 -23.00 27.26
C SER A 393 -22.95 -22.96 27.55
N ALA A 394 -23.34 -22.75 28.81
CA ALA A 394 -24.75 -22.62 29.18
C ALA A 394 -25.45 -21.49 28.38
N LEU A 395 -24.67 -20.57 27.80
CA LEU A 395 -25.10 -19.47 26.95
C LEU A 395 -25.29 -19.86 25.47
N ALA A 396 -24.84 -21.04 25.02
CA ALA A 396 -24.96 -21.47 23.62
C ALA A 396 -26.41 -21.49 23.12
N ARG A 397 -27.38 -21.71 24.02
CA ARG A 397 -28.82 -21.69 23.71
C ARG A 397 -29.39 -20.28 23.52
N LEU A 398 -28.69 -19.25 24.01
CA LEU A 398 -29.06 -17.84 23.87
C LEU A 398 -28.41 -17.19 22.64
N LEU A 399 -27.52 -17.90 21.96
CA LEU A 399 -26.88 -17.41 20.74
C LEU A 399 -27.88 -17.43 19.59
N SER A 400 -27.98 -16.29 18.93
CA SER A 400 -28.76 -16.10 17.70
C SER A 400 -27.82 -15.53 16.64
N THR A 401 -27.64 -16.28 15.55
CA THR A 401 -26.71 -15.96 14.47
C THR A 401 -27.44 -15.60 13.20
N LEU A 402 -27.05 -14.48 12.58
CA LEU A 402 -27.44 -14.10 11.23
C LEU A 402 -26.29 -14.41 10.26
N ALA A 403 -26.45 -15.45 9.46
CA ALA A 403 -25.54 -15.81 8.37
C ALA A 403 -25.89 -15.02 7.10
N VAL A 404 -25.04 -14.06 6.74
CA VAL A 404 -25.20 -13.23 5.54
C VAL A 404 -24.73 -14.00 4.32
N LEU A 405 -25.67 -14.33 3.43
CA LEU A 405 -25.42 -15.14 2.26
C LEU A 405 -25.19 -14.25 1.04
N GLU A 406 -24.04 -14.45 0.40
CA GLU A 406 -23.72 -13.90 -0.90
C GLU A 406 -24.42 -14.73 -1.99
N GLN A 407 -25.14 -14.05 -2.87
CA GLN A 407 -25.80 -14.63 -4.04
C GLN A 407 -25.32 -13.94 -5.31
N ARG A 408 -25.35 -14.66 -6.43
CA ARG A 408 -25.12 -14.11 -7.76
C ARG A 408 -26.02 -14.80 -8.75
N ASP A 409 -26.75 -14.02 -9.56
CA ASP A 409 -27.65 -14.53 -10.60
C ASP A 409 -28.65 -15.56 -10.03
N GLY A 410 -29.15 -15.33 -8.81
CA GLY A 410 -30.09 -16.20 -8.11
C GLY A 410 -29.48 -17.46 -7.48
N LYS A 411 -28.16 -17.64 -7.51
CA LYS A 411 -27.46 -18.80 -6.90
C LYS A 411 -26.59 -18.40 -5.72
N LEU A 412 -26.55 -19.24 -4.70
CA LEU A 412 -25.66 -19.03 -3.57
C LEU A 412 -24.19 -19.23 -3.95
N GLN A 413 -23.32 -18.38 -3.42
CA GLN A 413 -21.88 -18.54 -3.54
C GLN A 413 -21.34 -19.49 -2.45
N ASN A 414 -20.25 -20.20 -2.74
CA ASN A 414 -19.63 -21.13 -1.79
C ASN A 414 -19.14 -20.45 -0.49
N SER A 415 -18.83 -19.15 -0.54
CA SER A 415 -18.53 -18.32 0.62
C SER A 415 -19.67 -18.35 1.66
N SER A 416 -20.91 -18.39 1.21
CA SER A 416 -22.13 -18.49 2.01
C SER A 416 -22.21 -19.83 2.75
N LEU A 417 -21.88 -20.93 2.09
CA LEU A 417 -21.87 -22.27 2.73
C LEU A 417 -20.83 -22.36 3.84
N SER A 418 -19.68 -21.71 3.66
CA SER A 418 -18.62 -21.65 4.68
C SER A 418 -19.04 -20.80 5.88
N ALA A 419 -19.78 -19.71 5.64
CA ALA A 419 -20.34 -18.87 6.70
C ALA A 419 -21.38 -19.63 7.54
N ILE A 420 -22.24 -20.42 6.90
CA ILE A 420 -23.21 -21.29 7.58
C ILE A 420 -22.48 -22.35 8.41
N ALA A 421 -21.43 -22.99 7.87
CA ALA A 421 -20.63 -23.97 8.62
C ALA A 421 -20.03 -23.37 9.90
N ALA A 422 -19.51 -22.14 9.83
CA ALA A 422 -19.02 -21.42 10.99
C ALA A 422 -20.13 -21.08 11.99
N ALA A 423 -21.30 -20.63 11.52
CA ALA A 423 -22.45 -20.36 12.37
C ALA A 423 -22.94 -21.61 13.11
N GLN A 424 -23.01 -22.76 12.43
CA GLN A 424 -23.37 -24.03 13.06
C GLN A 424 -22.35 -24.49 14.11
N LYS A 425 -21.05 -24.22 13.87
CA LYS A 425 -20.00 -24.53 14.84
C LYS A 425 -20.08 -23.66 16.09
N LEU A 426 -20.53 -22.41 15.95
CA LEU A 426 -20.79 -21.52 17.09
C LEU A 426 -21.94 -22.04 17.98
N GLY A 427 -22.94 -22.67 17.35
CA GLY A 427 -24.14 -23.18 18.01
C GLY A 427 -25.26 -22.13 18.11
N GLY A 428 -26.33 -22.48 18.79
CA GLY A 428 -27.54 -21.64 18.89
C GLY A 428 -28.42 -21.70 17.63
N THR A 429 -29.29 -20.71 17.45
CA THR A 429 -30.15 -20.59 16.28
C THR A 429 -29.39 -19.91 15.13
N VAL A 430 -29.51 -20.46 13.92
CA VAL A 430 -28.89 -19.89 12.72
C VAL A 430 -29.97 -19.46 11.74
N THR A 431 -30.01 -18.16 11.46
CA THR A 431 -30.87 -17.57 10.43
C THR A 431 -30.03 -17.16 9.24
N ALA A 432 -30.43 -17.55 8.04
CA ALA A 432 -29.82 -17.02 6.83
C ALA A 432 -30.43 -15.66 6.46
N PHE A 433 -29.62 -14.78 5.87
CA PHE A 433 -30.06 -13.54 5.26
C PHE A 433 -29.62 -13.48 3.80
N VAL A 434 -30.54 -13.21 2.89
CA VAL A 434 -30.26 -13.02 1.47
C VAL A 434 -31.09 -11.86 0.91
N ALA A 435 -30.48 -11.05 0.05
CA ALA A 435 -31.18 -9.96 -0.64
C ALA A 435 -30.68 -9.82 -2.08
N GLY A 436 -31.57 -9.44 -2.98
CA GLY A 436 -31.32 -9.30 -4.42
C GLY A 436 -32.61 -9.31 -5.21
N ASN A 437 -32.53 -9.44 -6.53
CA ASN A 437 -33.69 -9.51 -7.41
C ASN A 437 -34.18 -10.95 -7.55
N GLY A 438 -35.46 -11.22 -7.27
CA GLY A 438 -36.06 -12.55 -7.41
C GLY A 438 -35.47 -13.60 -6.46
N VAL A 439 -34.80 -13.19 -5.39
CA VAL A 439 -34.09 -14.09 -4.47
C VAL A 439 -35.04 -15.01 -3.71
N LYS A 440 -36.29 -14.58 -3.48
CA LYS A 440 -37.30 -15.39 -2.79
C LYS A 440 -37.63 -16.69 -3.52
N GLY A 441 -37.59 -16.67 -4.85
CA GLY A 441 -37.86 -17.84 -5.69
C GLY A 441 -36.62 -18.65 -6.05
N THR A 442 -35.43 -18.17 -5.69
CA THR A 442 -34.14 -18.73 -6.14
C THR A 442 -33.22 -19.02 -4.95
N SER A 443 -32.28 -18.13 -4.65
CA SER A 443 -31.25 -18.32 -3.62
C SER A 443 -31.82 -18.49 -2.20
N ALA A 444 -32.98 -17.92 -1.89
CA ALA A 444 -33.65 -18.16 -0.61
C ALA A 444 -34.23 -19.59 -0.50
N VAL A 445 -34.76 -20.12 -1.61
CA VAL A 445 -35.23 -21.52 -1.68
C VAL A 445 -34.05 -22.49 -1.59
N GLU A 446 -32.95 -22.16 -2.26
CA GLU A 446 -31.69 -22.90 -2.13
C GLU A 446 -31.19 -22.89 -0.69
N ALA A 447 -31.17 -21.72 -0.04
CA ALA A 447 -30.79 -21.60 1.37
C ALA A 447 -31.73 -22.42 2.28
N ALA A 448 -33.03 -22.40 2.04
CA ALA A 448 -34.02 -23.09 2.88
C ALA A 448 -33.80 -24.61 2.97
N LYS A 449 -33.19 -25.20 1.94
CA LYS A 449 -32.85 -26.63 1.88
C LYS A 449 -31.57 -26.98 2.65
N ILE A 450 -30.82 -26.00 3.14
CA ILE A 450 -29.61 -26.24 3.92
C ILE A 450 -29.99 -26.68 5.33
N LYS A 451 -29.50 -27.85 5.73
CA LYS A 451 -29.72 -28.39 7.08
C LYS A 451 -29.10 -27.47 8.13
N GLY A 452 -29.82 -27.23 9.24
CA GLY A 452 -29.33 -26.48 10.39
C GLY A 452 -29.64 -24.97 10.35
N LEU A 453 -30.37 -24.50 9.34
CA LEU A 453 -31.00 -23.19 9.36
C LEU A 453 -32.39 -23.26 9.99
N ASP A 454 -32.72 -22.28 10.82
CA ASP A 454 -34.03 -22.12 11.44
C ASP A 454 -34.99 -21.41 10.48
N LYS A 455 -34.52 -20.30 9.90
CA LYS A 455 -35.26 -19.48 8.94
C LYS A 455 -34.33 -18.82 7.92
N VAL A 456 -34.89 -18.39 6.80
CA VAL A 456 -34.23 -17.61 5.75
C VAL A 456 -34.94 -16.28 5.62
N VAL A 457 -34.31 -15.20 6.06
CA VAL A 457 -34.80 -13.84 5.83
C VAL A 457 -34.42 -13.43 4.41
N ALA A 458 -35.42 -13.16 3.59
CA ALA A 458 -35.25 -12.76 2.20
C ALA A 458 -35.80 -11.34 1.96
N VAL A 459 -35.04 -10.51 1.24
CA VAL A 459 -35.49 -9.18 0.78
C VAL A 459 -35.36 -9.12 -0.73
N ASP A 460 -36.49 -8.95 -1.40
CA ASP A 460 -36.57 -8.96 -2.86
C ASP A 460 -36.65 -7.54 -3.41
N SER A 461 -35.59 -7.10 -4.07
CA SER A 461 -35.48 -5.78 -4.70
C SER A 461 -34.28 -5.74 -5.64
N GLU A 462 -34.48 -5.17 -6.82
CA GLU A 462 -33.43 -4.96 -7.83
C GLU A 462 -32.25 -4.13 -7.29
N ALA A 463 -32.50 -3.23 -6.33
CA ALA A 463 -31.48 -2.40 -5.71
C ALA A 463 -30.36 -3.19 -5.01
N TYR A 464 -30.62 -4.45 -4.64
CA TYR A 464 -29.67 -5.30 -3.91
C TYR A 464 -28.97 -6.33 -4.79
N GLU A 465 -29.34 -6.43 -6.08
CA GLU A 465 -28.83 -7.48 -6.98
C GLU A 465 -27.31 -7.46 -7.13
N LYS A 466 -26.71 -6.27 -7.20
CA LYS A 466 -25.26 -6.09 -7.33
C LYS A 466 -24.52 -5.99 -5.99
N GLY A 467 -25.22 -6.13 -4.87
CA GLY A 467 -24.61 -6.20 -3.53
C GLY A 467 -23.81 -4.95 -3.14
N LEU A 468 -24.21 -3.76 -3.57
CA LEU A 468 -23.47 -2.53 -3.27
C LEU A 468 -23.48 -2.25 -1.75
N PRO A 469 -22.32 -2.06 -1.09
CA PRO A 469 -22.28 -1.95 0.37
C PRO A 469 -22.98 -0.69 0.91
N GLU A 470 -23.16 0.35 0.11
CA GLU A 470 -23.80 1.63 0.47
C GLU A 470 -25.26 1.46 0.89
N ASN A 471 -26.04 0.71 0.11
CA ASN A 471 -27.46 0.47 0.38
C ASN A 471 -27.69 -0.88 1.10
N TYR A 472 -26.80 -1.85 0.92
CA TYR A 472 -26.90 -3.15 1.58
C TYR A 472 -26.56 -3.10 3.07
N ALA A 473 -25.63 -2.23 3.51
CA ALA A 473 -25.28 -2.13 4.93
C ALA A 473 -26.45 -1.62 5.81
N PRO A 474 -27.16 -0.52 5.46
CA PRO A 474 -28.35 -0.10 6.19
C PRO A 474 -29.47 -1.16 6.20
N LEU A 475 -29.69 -1.84 5.07
CA LEU A 475 -30.63 -2.96 4.97
C LEU A 475 -30.32 -4.02 6.01
N LEU A 476 -29.06 -4.45 6.08
CA LEU A 476 -28.63 -5.50 6.98
C LEU A 476 -28.74 -5.05 8.44
N VAL A 477 -28.37 -3.80 8.77
CA VAL A 477 -28.49 -3.24 10.13
C VAL A 477 -29.93 -3.27 10.66
N GLU A 478 -30.92 -2.90 9.83
CA GLU A 478 -32.33 -2.91 10.26
C GLU A 478 -32.84 -4.33 10.52
N ASN A 479 -32.45 -5.30 9.68
CA ASN A 479 -32.77 -6.70 9.90
C ASN A 479 -32.04 -7.29 11.11
N ILE A 480 -30.81 -6.83 11.38
CA ILE A 480 -30.05 -7.22 12.58
C ILE A 480 -30.79 -6.81 13.85
N LYS A 481 -31.22 -5.54 13.91
CA LYS A 481 -31.94 -4.99 15.07
C LYS A 481 -33.29 -5.67 15.27
N LYS A 482 -34.07 -5.86 14.18
CA LYS A 482 -35.39 -6.50 14.26
C LYS A 482 -35.32 -7.95 14.75
N GLY A 483 -34.29 -8.69 14.36
CA GLY A 483 -34.12 -10.08 14.76
C GLY A 483 -33.30 -10.28 16.03
N GLU A 484 -32.82 -9.20 16.67
CA GLU A 484 -32.04 -9.22 17.91
C GLU A 484 -30.84 -10.19 17.87
N TYR A 485 -30.14 -10.23 16.74
CA TYR A 485 -29.04 -11.18 16.54
C TYR A 485 -27.80 -10.79 17.34
N THR A 486 -27.18 -11.79 17.95
CA THR A 486 -25.93 -11.67 18.73
C THR A 486 -24.68 -11.80 17.86
N HIS A 487 -24.78 -12.52 16.75
CA HIS A 487 -23.66 -12.86 15.88
C HIS A 487 -24.03 -12.63 14.42
N ILE A 488 -23.20 -11.89 13.69
CA ILE A 488 -23.37 -11.62 12.26
C ILE A 488 -22.18 -12.23 11.54
N ILE A 489 -22.42 -13.22 10.68
CA ILE A 489 -21.36 -14.01 10.06
C ILE A 489 -21.52 -13.95 8.56
N GLY A 490 -20.45 -13.58 7.84
CA GLY A 490 -20.39 -13.67 6.38
C GLY A 490 -19.09 -14.30 5.90
N GLY A 491 -19.04 -14.71 4.64
CA GLY A 491 -17.79 -15.18 4.03
C GLY A 491 -16.76 -14.06 3.92
N HIS A 492 -15.47 -14.36 4.04
CA HIS A 492 -14.37 -13.42 3.79
C HIS A 492 -14.11 -13.19 2.28
N SER A 493 -15.20 -13.04 1.51
CA SER A 493 -15.20 -12.76 0.07
C SER A 493 -15.05 -11.26 -0.20
N ALA A 494 -15.01 -10.85 -1.48
CA ALA A 494 -15.01 -9.44 -1.84
C ALA A 494 -16.26 -8.72 -1.29
N PHE A 495 -17.43 -9.37 -1.39
CA PHE A 495 -18.69 -8.90 -0.84
C PHE A 495 -18.64 -8.76 0.69
N GLY A 496 -18.22 -9.80 1.42
CA GLY A 496 -18.16 -9.72 2.89
C GLY A 496 -17.13 -8.70 3.41
N LYS A 497 -16.00 -8.55 2.70
CA LYS A 497 -14.96 -7.56 3.03
C LYS A 497 -15.40 -6.12 2.81
N SER A 498 -16.28 -5.86 1.83
CA SER A 498 -16.81 -4.51 1.58
C SER A 498 -18.00 -4.18 2.48
N LEU A 499 -18.86 -5.17 2.77
CA LEU A 499 -20.11 -4.98 3.50
C LEU A 499 -19.92 -4.94 5.02
N LEU A 500 -19.33 -5.98 5.62
CA LEU A 500 -19.40 -6.19 7.07
C LEU A 500 -18.63 -5.17 7.92
N PRO A 501 -17.49 -4.59 7.49
CA PRO A 501 -16.89 -3.49 8.23
C PRO A 501 -17.80 -2.25 8.32
N ARG A 502 -18.60 -2.01 7.28
CA ARG A 502 -19.57 -0.90 7.25
C ARG A 502 -20.74 -1.15 8.20
N VAL A 503 -21.24 -2.38 8.23
CA VAL A 503 -22.26 -2.82 9.20
C VAL A 503 -21.76 -2.70 10.64
N ALA A 504 -20.53 -3.16 10.91
CA ALA A 504 -19.91 -3.04 12.23
C ALA A 504 -19.79 -1.58 12.68
N ALA A 505 -19.38 -0.68 11.77
CA ALA A 505 -19.31 0.75 12.06
C ALA A 505 -20.69 1.37 12.34
N LEU A 506 -21.74 0.98 11.62
CA LEU A 506 -23.11 1.45 11.87
C LEU A 506 -23.71 0.95 13.19
N LEU A 507 -23.24 -0.21 13.67
CA LEU A 507 -23.63 -0.79 14.95
C LEU A 507 -22.71 -0.36 16.11
N ASP A 508 -21.66 0.40 15.83
CA ASP A 508 -20.63 0.81 16.78
C ASP A 508 -19.95 -0.39 17.51
N VAL A 509 -19.57 -1.41 16.74
CA VAL A 509 -18.87 -2.61 17.24
C VAL A 509 -17.63 -2.93 16.42
N GLN A 510 -16.70 -3.72 16.97
CA GLN A 510 -15.52 -4.17 16.25
C GLN A 510 -15.82 -5.34 15.31
N GLN A 511 -15.31 -5.25 14.08
CA GLN A 511 -15.35 -6.36 13.14
C GLN A 511 -14.16 -7.32 13.35
N VAL A 512 -14.45 -8.61 13.52
CA VAL A 512 -13.44 -9.67 13.59
C VAL A 512 -13.30 -10.33 12.21
N SER A 513 -12.24 -9.97 11.49
CA SER A 513 -12.04 -10.42 10.11
C SER A 513 -11.31 -11.76 9.97
N ASP A 514 -11.60 -12.46 8.87
CA ASP A 514 -10.83 -13.60 8.36
C ASP A 514 -10.58 -14.70 9.40
N ILE A 515 -11.61 -15.05 10.18
CA ILE A 515 -11.48 -16.06 11.21
C ILE A 515 -11.22 -17.43 10.57
N THR A 516 -10.40 -18.21 11.26
CA THR A 516 -10.00 -19.59 10.91
C THR A 516 -10.39 -20.59 11.99
N GLY A 517 -10.78 -20.11 13.17
CA GLY A 517 -11.24 -20.92 14.28
C GLY A 517 -12.19 -20.15 15.19
N ILE A 518 -12.99 -20.91 15.91
CA ILE A 518 -13.92 -20.44 16.95
C ILE A 518 -13.56 -21.24 18.20
N GLU A 519 -13.16 -20.56 19.27
CA GLU A 519 -12.84 -21.18 20.57
C GLU A 519 -14.03 -21.11 21.53
N SER A 520 -14.76 -20.01 21.53
CA SER A 520 -15.98 -19.78 22.31
C SER A 520 -16.93 -18.84 21.57
N GLU A 521 -18.06 -18.50 22.19
CA GLU A 521 -19.04 -17.52 21.69
C GLU A 521 -18.47 -16.12 21.46
N ASP A 522 -17.38 -15.75 22.13
CA ASP A 522 -16.79 -14.41 22.06
C ASP A 522 -15.32 -14.42 21.65
N THR A 523 -14.73 -15.61 21.44
CA THR A 523 -13.30 -15.80 21.19
C THR A 523 -13.03 -16.52 19.87
N PHE A 524 -12.27 -15.85 19.00
CA PHE A 524 -12.03 -16.28 17.62
C PHE A 524 -10.54 -16.31 17.29
N VAL A 525 -10.15 -17.22 16.40
CA VAL A 525 -8.76 -17.38 15.96
C VAL A 525 -8.60 -16.88 14.54
N ARG A 526 -7.68 -15.94 14.31
CA ARG A 526 -7.41 -15.37 12.98
C ARG A 526 -5.92 -15.21 12.68
N PRO A 527 -5.50 -15.40 11.43
CA PRO A 527 -4.13 -15.11 11.01
C PRO A 527 -3.89 -13.60 10.85
N ILE A 528 -2.69 -13.16 11.20
CA ILE A 528 -2.18 -11.81 10.95
C ILE A 528 -0.78 -11.88 10.31
N TYR A 529 -0.29 -10.77 9.74
CA TYR A 529 0.99 -10.73 9.02
C TYR A 529 1.12 -11.82 7.95
N ALA A 530 0.12 -11.92 7.06
CA ALA A 530 0.02 -13.00 6.05
C ALA A 530 0.01 -14.43 6.66
N GLY A 531 -0.45 -14.51 7.91
CA GLY A 531 -0.53 -15.71 8.73
C GLY A 531 0.83 -16.26 9.17
N ASN A 532 1.84 -15.40 9.32
CA ASN A 532 3.06 -15.71 10.07
C ASN A 532 2.80 -15.74 11.58
N ALA A 533 1.75 -15.07 12.04
CA ALA A 533 1.26 -15.16 13.41
C ALA A 533 -0.24 -15.49 13.41
N ILE A 534 -0.65 -16.25 14.40
CA ILE A 534 -2.05 -16.59 14.67
C ILE A 534 -2.44 -15.87 15.96
N LEU A 535 -3.51 -15.08 15.90
CA LEU A 535 -4.02 -14.29 17.00
C LEU A 535 -5.35 -14.89 17.47
N THR A 536 -5.48 -15.09 18.76
CA THR A 536 -6.76 -15.35 19.44
C THR A 536 -7.31 -14.01 19.91
N VAL A 537 -8.51 -13.66 19.48
CA VAL A 537 -9.18 -12.38 19.76
C VAL A 537 -10.48 -12.66 20.50
N GLN A 538 -10.60 -12.11 21.70
CA GLN A 538 -11.86 -12.09 22.46
C GLN A 538 -12.52 -10.71 22.28
N SER A 539 -13.81 -10.67 21.96
CA SER A 539 -14.58 -9.43 21.85
C SER A 539 -15.56 -9.27 23.00
N SER A 540 -15.52 -8.11 23.66
CA SER A 540 -16.49 -7.71 24.68
C SER A 540 -17.76 -7.07 24.11
N ASP A 541 -17.82 -6.84 22.79
CA ASP A 541 -18.95 -6.17 22.16
C ASP A 541 -20.23 -7.02 22.27
N PRO A 542 -21.42 -6.41 22.41
CA PRO A 542 -22.66 -7.17 22.53
C PRO A 542 -22.96 -7.98 21.27
N ILE A 543 -22.72 -7.41 20.09
CA ILE A 543 -22.92 -8.03 18.78
C ILE A 543 -21.56 -8.31 18.14
N LYS A 544 -21.33 -9.54 17.68
CA LYS A 544 -20.08 -9.96 17.05
C LYS A 544 -20.25 -9.95 15.54
N VAL A 545 -19.54 -9.07 14.84
CA VAL A 545 -19.54 -9.02 13.37
C VAL A 545 -18.29 -9.70 12.83
N ILE A 546 -18.47 -10.79 12.07
CA ILE A 546 -17.40 -11.74 11.76
C ILE A 546 -17.35 -12.03 10.26
N THR A 547 -16.14 -12.09 9.69
CA THR A 547 -15.94 -12.72 8.37
C THR A 547 -15.14 -14.01 8.50
N VAL A 548 -15.52 -15.01 7.73
CA VAL A 548 -15.02 -16.38 7.84
C VAL A 548 -14.15 -16.74 6.64
N ARG A 549 -12.95 -17.27 6.90
CA ARG A 549 -12.11 -17.81 5.84
C ARG A 549 -12.72 -19.08 5.26
N GLY A 550 -13.12 -19.05 3.98
CA GLY A 550 -13.75 -20.20 3.33
C GLY A 550 -12.91 -21.49 3.36
N THR A 551 -11.57 -21.38 3.30
CA THR A 551 -10.69 -22.56 3.36
C THR A 551 -10.58 -23.19 4.74
N ALA A 552 -10.97 -22.49 5.81
CA ALA A 552 -10.90 -22.99 7.18
C ALA A 552 -12.21 -23.67 7.63
N PHE A 553 -13.33 -23.39 6.95
CA PHE A 553 -14.64 -23.92 7.27
C PHE A 553 -15.24 -24.54 6.02
N GLN A 554 -15.19 -25.87 5.94
CA GLN A 554 -15.74 -26.61 4.80
C GLN A 554 -17.25 -26.31 4.68
N GLY A 555 -17.69 -25.95 3.46
CA GLY A 555 -19.08 -25.65 3.19
C GLY A 555 -20.01 -26.82 3.56
N VAL A 556 -21.20 -26.46 4.03
CA VAL A 556 -22.26 -27.42 4.38
C VAL A 556 -22.93 -28.02 3.15
N GLU A 557 -23.53 -29.20 3.33
CA GLU A 557 -24.40 -29.80 2.31
C GLU A 557 -25.62 -28.90 2.04
N THR A 558 -26.03 -28.83 0.78
CA THR A 558 -27.08 -27.92 0.31
C THR A 558 -28.50 -28.50 0.37
N GLU A 559 -28.64 -29.71 0.91
CA GLU A 559 -29.90 -30.45 0.95
C GLU A 559 -30.17 -31.00 2.37
N GLY A 560 -31.42 -31.38 2.64
CA GLY A 560 -31.83 -32.01 3.91
C GLY A 560 -32.31 -31.06 5.00
N GLY A 561 -32.48 -29.77 4.70
CA GLY A 561 -33.15 -28.75 5.52
C GLY A 561 -34.54 -28.41 4.99
N SER A 562 -35.29 -27.65 5.79
CA SER A 562 -36.64 -27.18 5.48
C SER A 562 -36.96 -25.86 6.19
N ALA A 563 -36.00 -24.94 6.22
CA ALA A 563 -36.15 -23.66 6.91
C ALA A 563 -37.23 -22.79 6.26
N GLU A 564 -37.99 -22.05 7.07
CA GLU A 564 -39.03 -21.15 6.55
C GLU A 564 -38.40 -19.91 5.91
N VAL A 565 -38.87 -19.53 4.72
CA VAL A 565 -38.48 -18.27 4.08
C VAL A 565 -39.42 -17.16 4.55
N VAL A 566 -38.86 -16.15 5.21
CA VAL A 566 -39.60 -15.03 5.82
C VAL A 566 -39.19 -13.69 5.19
N GLU A 567 -40.13 -12.75 5.16
CA GLU A 567 -39.91 -11.40 4.64
C GLU A 567 -39.00 -10.57 5.55
N GLY A 568 -37.91 -10.04 5.00
CA GLY A 568 -37.06 -9.06 5.67
C GLY A 568 -37.61 -7.63 5.63
N VAL A 569 -36.98 -6.73 6.38
CA VAL A 569 -37.30 -5.29 6.32
C VAL A 569 -36.44 -4.63 5.25
N ASP A 570 -37.06 -3.85 4.37
CA ASP A 570 -36.35 -3.02 3.40
C ASP A 570 -36.47 -1.52 3.79
N PRO A 571 -35.39 -0.88 4.27
CA PRO A 571 -35.41 0.55 4.60
C PRO A 571 -35.38 1.44 3.35
N LYS A 572 -35.19 0.88 2.14
CA LYS A 572 -35.06 1.60 0.88
C LYS A 572 -34.01 2.71 0.94
N ALA A 573 -32.86 2.39 1.55
CA ALA A 573 -31.78 3.34 1.75
C ALA A 573 -31.24 3.81 0.38
N PRO A 574 -31.05 5.13 0.18
CA PRO A 574 -30.52 5.65 -1.08
C PRO A 574 -29.05 5.24 -1.25
N ALA A 575 -28.68 4.79 -2.46
CA ALA A 575 -27.29 4.55 -2.82
C ALA A 575 -26.67 5.85 -3.39
N GLN A 576 -25.50 6.25 -2.87
CA GLN A 576 -24.71 7.34 -3.45
C GLN A 576 -23.87 6.89 -4.65
N THR A 577 -23.87 5.59 -4.92
CA THR A 577 -23.09 4.92 -5.95
C THR A 577 -24.01 4.11 -6.83
N GLU A 578 -23.75 4.10 -8.12
CA GLU A 578 -24.48 3.31 -9.10
C GLU A 578 -23.56 2.25 -9.71
N TRP A 579 -24.10 1.06 -9.92
CA TRP A 579 -23.41 0.03 -10.69
C TRP A 579 -23.63 0.30 -12.18
N VAL A 580 -22.55 0.47 -12.95
CA VAL A 580 -22.61 0.81 -14.39
C VAL A 580 -22.36 -0.41 -15.28
N SER A 581 -21.29 -1.16 -15.02
CA SER A 581 -20.91 -2.33 -15.82
C SER A 581 -19.99 -3.28 -15.06
N GLU A 582 -19.90 -4.52 -15.57
CA GLU A 582 -18.89 -5.50 -15.16
C GLU A 582 -18.40 -6.28 -16.37
N GLU A 583 -17.10 -6.56 -16.43
CA GLU A 583 -16.48 -7.43 -17.44
C GLU A 583 -16.02 -8.72 -16.76
N LEU A 584 -16.68 -9.84 -17.08
CA LEU A 584 -16.43 -11.13 -16.45
C LEU A 584 -15.72 -12.06 -17.40
N ALA A 585 -14.56 -12.56 -16.98
CA ALA A 585 -13.90 -13.68 -17.63
C ALA A 585 -14.70 -14.96 -17.38
N LYS A 586 -15.47 -15.42 -18.37
CA LYS A 586 -16.15 -16.72 -18.31
C LYS A 586 -15.13 -17.83 -18.60
N SER A 587 -15.11 -18.85 -17.74
CA SER A 587 -14.30 -20.04 -17.94
C SER A 587 -15.14 -21.28 -17.69
N GLU A 588 -15.01 -22.28 -18.56
CA GLU A 588 -15.56 -23.64 -18.36
C GLU A 588 -14.77 -24.42 -17.28
N ARG A 589 -13.66 -23.85 -16.78
CA ARG A 589 -12.81 -24.49 -15.78
C ARG A 589 -13.32 -24.27 -14.36
N PRO A 590 -12.97 -25.17 -13.41
CA PRO A 590 -13.31 -24.97 -12.00
C PRO A 590 -12.83 -23.60 -11.50
N ASP A 591 -13.63 -22.94 -10.66
CA ASP A 591 -13.21 -21.68 -10.05
C ASP A 591 -12.03 -21.92 -9.10
N LEU A 592 -11.05 -21.02 -9.19
CA LEU A 592 -9.80 -21.11 -8.46
C LEU A 592 -9.97 -21.15 -6.94
N ALA A 593 -11.00 -20.51 -6.37
CA ALA A 593 -11.24 -20.49 -4.93
C ALA A 593 -11.83 -21.81 -4.39
N THR A 594 -12.43 -22.63 -5.27
CA THR A 594 -13.17 -23.84 -4.89
C THR A 594 -12.58 -25.13 -5.45
N ALA A 595 -11.64 -25.01 -6.38
CA ALA A 595 -11.02 -26.15 -7.05
C ALA A 595 -10.28 -27.08 -6.08
N SER A 596 -10.47 -28.38 -6.26
CA SER A 596 -9.77 -29.42 -5.50
C SER A 596 -8.31 -29.56 -5.91
N ARG A 597 -7.96 -29.14 -7.14
CA ARG A 597 -6.61 -29.18 -7.71
C ARG A 597 -6.36 -27.87 -8.44
N VAL A 598 -5.17 -27.30 -8.26
CA VAL A 598 -4.75 -26.07 -8.92
C VAL A 598 -3.38 -26.28 -9.56
N VAL A 599 -3.25 -25.92 -10.83
CA VAL A 599 -1.97 -25.83 -11.53
C VAL A 599 -1.67 -24.36 -11.74
N SER A 600 -0.58 -23.88 -11.16
CA SER A 600 -0.26 -22.46 -11.08
C SER A 600 1.04 -22.12 -11.80
N GLY A 601 0.98 -21.15 -12.72
CA GLY A 601 2.11 -20.69 -13.52
C GLY A 601 2.77 -19.42 -12.98
N GLY A 602 4.11 -19.38 -13.06
CA GLY A 602 4.90 -18.24 -12.63
C GLY A 602 5.55 -17.45 -13.76
N ARG A 603 6.33 -16.42 -13.39
CA ARG A 603 7.13 -15.63 -14.34
C ARG A 603 8.12 -16.48 -15.15
N GLY A 604 8.48 -17.67 -14.66
CA GLY A 604 9.35 -18.61 -15.37
C GLY A 604 8.85 -19.01 -16.77
N LEU A 605 7.55 -18.85 -17.05
CA LEU A 605 6.93 -19.16 -18.34
C LEU A 605 7.22 -18.14 -19.44
N LYS A 606 7.70 -16.93 -19.10
CA LYS A 606 8.20 -15.89 -20.02
C LYS A 606 7.18 -15.23 -20.97
N SER A 607 6.10 -15.88 -21.38
CA SER A 607 5.05 -15.28 -22.20
C SER A 607 3.68 -15.93 -21.98
N LYS A 608 2.63 -15.32 -22.53
CA LYS A 608 1.26 -15.88 -22.49
C LYS A 608 1.16 -17.16 -23.31
N GLU A 609 1.77 -17.21 -24.48
CA GLU A 609 1.75 -18.37 -25.38
C GLU A 609 2.40 -19.58 -24.71
N GLU A 610 3.51 -19.36 -24.02
CA GLU A 610 4.20 -20.39 -23.26
C GLU A 610 3.45 -20.79 -21.99
N PHE A 611 2.80 -19.84 -21.32
CA PHE A 611 1.88 -20.14 -20.22
C PHE A 611 0.78 -21.09 -20.68
N ASP A 612 0.09 -20.74 -21.77
CA ASP A 612 -1.00 -21.54 -22.32
C ASP A 612 -0.48 -22.90 -22.82
N ARG A 613 0.66 -22.95 -23.51
CA ARG A 613 1.25 -24.20 -24.01
C ARG A 613 1.60 -25.20 -22.92
N VAL A 614 2.07 -24.72 -21.77
CA VAL A 614 2.63 -25.57 -20.70
C VAL A 614 1.61 -25.85 -19.60
N ILE A 615 0.88 -24.83 -19.14
CA ILE A 615 0.00 -24.93 -17.97
C ILE A 615 -1.37 -25.51 -18.32
N VAL A 616 -1.96 -25.09 -19.45
CA VAL A 616 -3.31 -25.50 -19.81
C VAL A 616 -3.43 -27.01 -20.00
N PRO A 617 -2.57 -27.70 -20.79
CA PRO A 617 -2.70 -29.14 -20.98
C PRO A 617 -2.55 -29.94 -19.69
N LEU A 618 -1.68 -29.49 -18.78
CA LEU A 618 -1.50 -30.13 -17.47
C LEU A 618 -2.75 -29.94 -16.60
N ALA A 619 -3.30 -28.73 -16.57
CA ALA A 619 -4.53 -28.44 -15.82
C ALA A 619 -5.71 -29.26 -16.34
N ASP A 620 -5.89 -29.33 -17.66
CA ASP A 620 -6.98 -30.07 -18.30
C ASP A 620 -6.84 -31.58 -18.01
N THR A 621 -5.61 -32.14 -18.10
CA THR A 621 -5.35 -33.56 -17.76
C THR A 621 -5.65 -33.88 -16.29
N LEU A 622 -5.45 -32.93 -15.39
CA LEU A 622 -5.70 -33.10 -13.96
C LEU A 622 -7.12 -32.76 -13.52
N GLY A 623 -7.95 -32.20 -14.41
CA GLY A 623 -9.23 -31.58 -14.04
C GLY A 623 -9.05 -30.43 -13.03
N ALA A 624 -7.95 -29.69 -13.15
CA ALA A 624 -7.55 -28.66 -12.21
C ALA A 624 -7.94 -27.25 -12.67
N ALA A 625 -8.11 -26.34 -11.72
CA ALA A 625 -8.17 -24.91 -12.01
C ALA A 625 -6.77 -24.39 -12.37
N ILE A 626 -6.74 -23.29 -13.12
CA ILE A 626 -5.51 -22.60 -13.48
C ILE A 626 -5.29 -21.44 -12.51
N GLY A 627 -4.08 -21.36 -11.96
CA GLY A 627 -3.61 -20.25 -11.15
C GLY A 627 -2.44 -19.53 -11.80
N ALA A 628 -2.16 -18.32 -11.34
CA ALA A 628 -0.99 -17.55 -11.74
C ALA A 628 -0.40 -16.77 -10.57
N SER A 629 0.93 -16.61 -10.57
CA SER A 629 1.58 -15.65 -9.68
C SER A 629 1.30 -14.21 -10.13
N ARG A 630 1.29 -13.26 -9.19
CA ARG A 630 1.20 -11.82 -9.53
C ARG A 630 2.23 -11.39 -10.58
N ALA A 631 3.46 -11.89 -10.50
CA ALA A 631 4.49 -11.56 -11.48
C ALA A 631 4.15 -12.02 -12.92
N ALA A 632 3.37 -13.09 -13.07
CA ALA A 632 2.88 -13.55 -14.35
C ALA A 632 1.72 -12.68 -14.86
N VAL A 633 0.80 -12.29 -13.96
CA VAL A 633 -0.31 -11.37 -14.28
C VAL A 633 0.19 -9.98 -14.66
N ASP A 634 1.09 -9.41 -13.86
CA ASP A 634 1.70 -8.09 -14.12
C ASP A 634 2.50 -8.09 -15.44
N SER A 635 2.94 -9.26 -15.92
CA SER A 635 3.63 -9.42 -17.21
C SER A 635 2.69 -9.78 -18.37
N GLY A 636 1.38 -9.85 -18.13
CA GLY A 636 0.37 -10.16 -19.14
C GLY A 636 0.27 -11.65 -19.54
N PHE A 637 0.85 -12.58 -18.77
CA PHE A 637 0.83 -14.02 -19.09
C PHE A 637 -0.51 -14.67 -18.74
N ALA A 638 -1.21 -14.12 -17.76
CA ALA A 638 -2.47 -14.62 -17.24
C ALA A 638 -3.36 -13.47 -16.79
N ASP A 639 -4.66 -13.69 -16.78
CA ASP A 639 -5.64 -12.72 -16.32
C ASP A 639 -5.58 -12.50 -14.79
N ASN A 640 -6.01 -11.33 -14.33
CA ASN A 640 -6.02 -10.98 -12.90
C ASN A 640 -6.91 -11.92 -12.06
N SER A 641 -7.99 -12.45 -12.64
CA SER A 641 -8.89 -13.40 -11.98
C SER A 641 -8.22 -14.74 -11.59
N LEU A 642 -7.10 -15.08 -12.25
CA LEU A 642 -6.30 -16.27 -11.98
C LEU A 642 -5.20 -16.04 -10.95
N GLN A 643 -5.05 -14.80 -10.44
CA GLN A 643 -3.99 -14.47 -9.50
C GLN A 643 -4.17 -15.18 -8.15
N VAL A 644 -3.16 -15.93 -7.71
CA VAL A 644 -3.06 -16.50 -6.36
C VAL A 644 -2.08 -15.71 -5.51
N GLY A 645 -2.48 -15.41 -4.27
CA GLY A 645 -1.64 -14.73 -3.28
C GLY A 645 -2.41 -13.73 -2.44
N GLN A 646 -1.70 -12.99 -1.58
CA GLN A 646 -2.24 -12.00 -0.66
C GLN A 646 -3.14 -10.94 -1.32
N THR A 647 -2.77 -10.51 -2.54
CA THR A 647 -3.54 -9.54 -3.33
C THR A 647 -4.42 -10.20 -4.39
N GLY A 648 -4.47 -11.53 -4.42
CA GLY A 648 -5.28 -12.32 -5.34
C GLY A 648 -6.28 -13.17 -4.56
N LYS A 649 -6.57 -14.36 -5.09
CA LYS A 649 -7.41 -15.37 -4.42
C LYS A 649 -6.57 -16.17 -3.42
N ASN A 650 -7.18 -16.46 -2.27
CA ASN A 650 -6.69 -17.46 -1.33
C ASN A 650 -7.32 -18.81 -1.70
N VAL A 651 -6.51 -19.85 -1.78
CA VAL A 651 -6.90 -21.20 -2.19
C VAL A 651 -6.32 -22.23 -1.23
N ALA A 652 -7.04 -23.33 -1.02
CA ALA A 652 -6.56 -24.47 -0.24
C ALA A 652 -6.95 -25.80 -0.91
N PRO A 653 -6.49 -26.05 -2.14
CA PRO A 653 -6.77 -27.30 -2.84
C PRO A 653 -6.12 -28.51 -2.14
N GLN A 654 -6.55 -29.70 -2.55
CA GLN A 654 -5.88 -30.95 -2.20
C GLN A 654 -4.48 -31.01 -2.85
N LEU A 655 -4.34 -30.49 -4.07
CA LEU A 655 -3.09 -30.41 -4.80
C LEU A 655 -2.89 -28.99 -5.35
N TYR A 656 -1.77 -28.35 -5.01
CA TYR A 656 -1.31 -27.12 -5.63
C TYR A 656 0.03 -27.37 -6.32
N LEU A 657 0.04 -27.34 -7.65
CA LEU A 657 1.24 -27.56 -8.47
C LEU A 657 1.78 -26.23 -9.00
N CYS A 658 2.96 -25.84 -8.53
CA CYS A 658 3.69 -24.65 -8.96
C CYS A 658 4.62 -24.98 -10.13
N ALA A 659 4.49 -24.28 -11.26
CA ALA A 659 5.45 -24.35 -12.37
C ALA A 659 6.11 -22.98 -12.59
N GLY A 660 7.43 -22.90 -12.33
CA GLY A 660 8.21 -21.67 -12.53
C GLY A 660 7.87 -20.52 -11.57
N ILE A 661 7.39 -20.85 -10.36
CA ILE A 661 7.07 -19.90 -9.29
C ILE A 661 8.21 -19.92 -8.25
N SER A 662 8.75 -18.75 -7.89
CA SER A 662 9.85 -18.66 -6.92
C SER A 662 9.42 -18.85 -5.46
N GLY A 663 8.14 -18.63 -5.13
CA GLY A 663 7.62 -18.75 -3.76
C GLY A 663 7.80 -17.50 -2.91
N ALA A 664 7.56 -16.30 -3.48
CA ALA A 664 7.51 -15.07 -2.70
C ALA A 664 6.44 -15.16 -1.59
N ILE A 665 6.70 -14.55 -0.43
CA ILE A 665 5.81 -14.61 0.76
C ILE A 665 4.37 -14.21 0.41
N GLN A 666 4.20 -13.23 -0.47
CA GLN A 666 2.88 -12.77 -0.91
C GLN A 666 2.12 -13.84 -1.71
N HIS A 667 2.81 -14.67 -2.49
CA HIS A 667 2.16 -15.78 -3.19
C HIS A 667 1.84 -16.91 -2.21
N LEU A 668 2.80 -17.28 -1.36
CA LEU A 668 2.64 -18.33 -0.34
C LEU A 668 1.46 -18.04 0.60
N ALA A 669 1.24 -16.78 0.98
CA ALA A 669 0.12 -16.35 1.80
C ALA A 669 -1.25 -16.80 1.28
N GLY A 670 -1.40 -16.96 -0.04
CA GLY A 670 -2.63 -17.38 -0.68
C GLY A 670 -2.74 -18.87 -0.98
N MET A 671 -1.70 -19.68 -0.78
CA MET A 671 -1.72 -21.12 -1.12
C MET A 671 -1.08 -22.05 -0.09
N LYS A 672 -0.51 -21.51 1.00
CA LYS A 672 0.16 -22.28 2.06
C LYS A 672 -0.74 -23.28 2.77
N ASP A 673 -2.06 -23.08 2.72
CA ASP A 673 -3.06 -23.93 3.36
C ASP A 673 -3.43 -25.14 2.45
N SER A 674 -2.78 -25.30 1.29
CA SER A 674 -2.97 -26.46 0.40
C SER A 674 -2.47 -27.74 1.05
N LYS A 675 -3.16 -28.87 0.81
CA LYS A 675 -2.77 -30.16 1.44
C LYS A 675 -1.46 -30.72 0.91
N VAL A 676 -1.25 -30.63 -0.39
CA VAL A 676 -0.01 -31.06 -1.07
C VAL A 676 0.45 -29.93 -1.98
N ILE A 677 1.67 -29.45 -1.75
CA ILE A 677 2.33 -28.45 -2.58
C ILE A 677 3.41 -29.15 -3.40
N ALA A 678 3.22 -29.21 -4.72
CA ALA A 678 4.21 -29.69 -5.66
C ALA A 678 4.87 -28.50 -6.37
N ALA A 679 6.19 -28.53 -6.58
CA ALA A 679 6.90 -27.44 -7.23
C ALA A 679 7.89 -27.94 -8.29
N ILE A 680 7.84 -27.33 -9.48
CA ILE A 680 8.80 -27.52 -10.57
C ILE A 680 9.50 -26.17 -10.80
N ASN A 681 10.80 -26.13 -10.53
CA ASN A 681 11.60 -24.92 -10.74
C ASN A 681 13.01 -25.28 -11.20
N LYS A 682 13.61 -24.44 -12.05
CA LYS A 682 14.98 -24.63 -12.55
C LYS A 682 16.03 -24.26 -11.49
N ASP A 683 15.69 -23.34 -10.61
CA ASP A 683 16.56 -22.86 -9.53
C ASP A 683 16.39 -23.73 -8.27
N PRO A 684 17.38 -24.56 -7.89
CA PRO A 684 17.30 -25.40 -6.69
C PRO A 684 17.18 -24.61 -5.38
N ASP A 685 17.58 -23.34 -5.38
CA ASP A 685 17.55 -22.47 -4.20
C ASP A 685 16.26 -21.64 -4.12
N ALA A 686 15.28 -21.89 -5.00
CA ALA A 686 14.02 -21.17 -5.02
C ALA A 686 13.26 -21.33 -3.67
N PRO A 687 12.82 -20.23 -3.03
CA PRO A 687 12.10 -20.27 -1.74
C PRO A 687 10.89 -21.20 -1.70
N ILE A 688 10.23 -21.46 -2.84
CA ILE A 688 9.10 -22.38 -2.94
C ILE A 688 9.44 -23.79 -2.42
N PHE A 689 10.69 -24.25 -2.57
CA PHE A 689 11.11 -25.57 -2.09
C PHE A 689 11.17 -25.69 -0.56
N GLN A 690 11.16 -24.56 0.17
CA GLN A 690 11.08 -24.58 1.63
C GLN A 690 9.68 -24.96 2.13
N VAL A 691 8.67 -24.75 1.30
CA VAL A 691 7.25 -25.00 1.63
C VAL A 691 6.68 -26.19 0.84
N ALA A 692 7.26 -26.55 -0.31
CA ALA A 692 6.80 -27.66 -1.14
C ALA A 692 6.99 -29.02 -0.44
N ASP A 693 5.96 -29.87 -0.51
CA ASP A 693 6.01 -31.27 -0.09
C ASP A 693 6.77 -32.13 -1.10
N VAL A 694 6.63 -31.81 -2.39
CA VAL A 694 7.30 -32.46 -3.50
C VAL A 694 7.96 -31.42 -4.39
N GLY A 695 9.28 -31.50 -4.56
CA GLY A 695 10.04 -30.58 -5.40
C GLY A 695 10.79 -31.31 -6.51
N LEU A 696 10.68 -30.80 -7.74
CA LEU A 696 11.48 -31.23 -8.88
C LEU A 696 12.32 -30.05 -9.38
N VAL A 697 13.64 -30.19 -9.30
CA VAL A 697 14.58 -29.25 -9.88
C VAL A 697 14.76 -29.60 -11.36
N GLY A 698 14.32 -28.73 -12.26
CA GLY A 698 14.38 -28.98 -13.70
C GLY A 698 13.77 -27.87 -14.54
N ASP A 699 14.01 -27.92 -15.85
CA ASP A 699 13.40 -26.97 -16.77
C ASP A 699 11.90 -27.27 -16.93
N LEU A 700 11.06 -26.28 -16.64
CA LEU A 700 9.59 -26.43 -16.71
C LEU A 700 9.12 -26.74 -18.13
N PHE A 701 9.83 -26.28 -19.16
CA PHE A 701 9.45 -26.50 -20.56
C PHE A 701 9.66 -27.94 -21.02
N GLU A 702 10.48 -28.71 -20.28
CA GLU A 702 10.70 -30.13 -20.54
C GLU A 702 9.89 -30.98 -19.57
N LYS A 703 9.95 -30.64 -18.27
CA LYS A 703 9.41 -31.48 -17.20
C LYS A 703 7.89 -31.41 -17.06
N VAL A 704 7.27 -30.25 -17.31
CA VAL A 704 5.80 -30.17 -17.28
C VAL A 704 5.18 -30.97 -18.42
N PRO A 705 5.60 -30.83 -19.70
CA PRO A 705 5.09 -31.68 -20.77
C PRO A 705 5.35 -33.18 -20.55
N GLU A 706 6.54 -33.55 -20.07
CA GLU A 706 6.87 -34.95 -19.74
C GLU A 706 5.90 -35.52 -18.68
N LEU A 707 5.59 -34.73 -17.65
CA LEU A 707 4.62 -35.10 -16.62
C LEU A 707 3.21 -35.24 -17.21
N THR A 708 2.77 -34.28 -18.02
CA THR A 708 1.46 -34.31 -18.68
C THR A 708 1.28 -35.58 -19.51
N GLU A 709 2.26 -35.95 -20.32
CA GLU A 709 2.21 -37.17 -21.14
C GLU A 709 2.16 -38.44 -20.28
N LYS A 710 2.95 -38.51 -19.21
CA LYS A 710 2.90 -39.65 -18.26
C LYS A 710 1.55 -39.77 -17.56
N LEU A 711 0.92 -38.64 -17.21
CA LEU A 711 -0.40 -38.64 -16.59
C LEU A 711 -1.50 -39.10 -17.55
N LYS A 712 -1.45 -38.68 -18.82
CA LYS A 712 -2.37 -39.17 -19.86
C LYS A 712 -2.26 -40.68 -20.09
N ASN A 713 -1.06 -41.24 -19.97
CA ASN A 713 -0.84 -42.68 -20.13
C ASN A 713 -1.25 -43.52 -18.90
N GLN A 714 -1.54 -42.89 -17.76
CA GLN A 714 -2.02 -43.54 -16.54
C GLN A 714 -3.52 -43.40 -16.33
N ALA A 715 -4.16 -42.42 -16.98
CA ALA A 715 -5.61 -42.25 -17.05
C ALA A 715 -6.19 -43.13 -18.15
#